data_AF-A0A1G5ZYM0-F1
#
_entry.id   AF-A0A1G5ZYM0-F1
#
_cell.length_a   1.000
_cell.length_b   1.000
_cell.length_c   1.000
_cell.angle_alpha   90.00
_cell.angle_beta   90.00
_cell.angle_gamma   90.00
#
_symmetry.space_group_name_H-M   'P 1'
#
loop_
_entity.id
_entity.type
_entity.pdbx_description
1 polymer ?
#
loop_
_entity_poly.entity_id
_entity_poly.type
_entity_poly.pdbx_seq_one_letter_code
_entity_poly.pdbx_strand_id
1 'polypeptide(L)'
;MTASSIRFADRPDAGRQLAARLLPMGLDKPVVYALPRGGVPVALEIARALRAPLDLILVRKIGAPGAPEVALGAVVDGANPQTVINEEVRRRSGADDIFLERARARELAELERRRSRYLGSRLGVDPAGHTAIIVDDGLATGATMKAAILAMKRRGAKKICVAIPVAPAEAVEAIGEQADLVVCLHRAENFYGVGGFYDDFHQLTDEETVGLLRQGWAESPDASRSLPAGLAKRQVAVPPLGLVGDLCVPADPRGIVLFAHGSGSSRLSPRNVAVADTLNAHGFATLLFDLLKPVEAHDRRNVFDISLLAERVTEAALYISSEPDIADLPLGLFGASTGAAAALLAAAELRNRIAAVVSRGGRPDLAGTRLAEVAAPTLLIVGGEDRHVLELNRQALAALTCEKLLKIVPKAGHVFEEPGALETVTEMANAWFQHYLSPAALEPAPVAPSVEPGKPAQPVSIISALRDAVEPLPAPDDPAFASAFDRFASSRVVLLGEASHGTSEFYRARAAITRRLIEHHGFTVVAVEADWPDAAAIDRHIRQLPYQPTRVSPFTRFPTWMWRNRDVDDFIGFLRRHNDAKPPEERVSFHGLDLYSMTASIAAVLTYLDRVDPAAAAEARARYGCLAPWSRELAAYGRASLSKGYALCELPVARTLVDLLQNELRYASRDGEQFFDATQNARLVANAERYYRVMYYGSHESWNLRDRHMFETLQRVLAWAGPDGKAVVWAHNSHIGDARFTDMGAERGEVNIGQLCRQAYGSEVALIGFGTHSGTVAAASEWDAPMEIKTVRPSRPDSYEWLCHQLGHERFLLDLRRGLESSLRSALAQPRLERYIGVIYRPETERWSHYSSASLPDQYDAFVWFDQTHAVVPLPTQVTAGEDETYPFGL
;
A
#
# COMPACT_ATOMS: atom_id res chain seq x y z
N MET A 1 -56.71 -3.62 8.44
CA MET A 1 -55.72 -4.31 7.59
C MET A 1 -54.76 -3.24 7.11
N THR A 2 -53.54 -3.27 7.63
CA THR A 2 -52.50 -2.26 7.45
C THR A 2 -51.97 -2.29 6.02
N ALA A 3 -52.13 -1.21 5.27
CA ALA A 3 -51.47 -1.02 3.98
C ALA A 3 -49.95 -1.04 4.22
N SER A 4 -49.28 -2.07 3.70
CA SER A 4 -47.81 -2.13 3.66
C SER A 4 -47.30 -0.86 2.98
N SER A 5 -46.53 -0.03 3.69
CA SER A 5 -45.88 1.13 3.09
C SER A 5 -44.76 0.63 2.19
N ILE A 6 -45.01 0.56 0.88
CA ILE A 6 -43.98 0.21 -0.09
C ILE A 6 -42.92 1.32 -0.09
N ARG A 7 -41.69 0.95 0.27
CA ARG A 7 -40.49 1.80 0.17
C ARG A 7 -39.43 1.06 -0.63
N PHE A 8 -38.75 1.79 -1.51
CA PHE A 8 -37.58 1.32 -2.26
C PHE A 8 -36.31 1.63 -1.47
N ALA A 9 -35.32 0.74 -1.52
CA ALA A 9 -34.05 1.01 -0.83
C ALA A 9 -33.34 2.25 -1.41
N ASP A 10 -33.25 2.30 -2.75
CA ASP A 10 -32.64 3.37 -3.54
C ASP A 10 -33.21 3.38 -4.97
N ARG A 11 -32.71 4.30 -5.82
CA ARG A 11 -33.14 4.39 -7.23
C ARG A 11 -32.79 3.14 -8.07
N PRO A 12 -31.58 2.53 -7.94
CA PRO A 12 -31.29 1.25 -8.58
C PRO A 12 -32.26 0.12 -8.21
N ASP A 13 -32.67 0.01 -6.93
CA ASP A 13 -33.66 -0.99 -6.49
C ASP A 13 -35.00 -0.82 -7.19
N ALA A 14 -35.51 0.42 -7.24
CA ALA A 14 -36.71 0.73 -8.00
C ALA A 14 -36.57 0.40 -9.50
N GLY A 15 -35.39 0.65 -10.08
CA GLY A 15 -35.05 0.29 -11.46
C GLY A 15 -35.11 -1.21 -11.73
N ARG A 16 -34.53 -2.04 -10.85
CA ARG A 16 -34.57 -3.50 -10.95
C ARG A 16 -36.00 -4.05 -10.86
N GLN A 17 -36.82 -3.48 -9.98
CA GLN A 17 -38.22 -3.88 -9.83
C GLN A 17 -39.06 -3.48 -11.07
N LEU A 18 -38.84 -2.29 -11.64
CA LEU A 18 -39.46 -1.88 -12.91
C LEU A 18 -39.03 -2.78 -14.07
N ALA A 19 -37.74 -3.08 -14.16
CA ALA A 19 -37.18 -3.97 -15.16
C ALA A 19 -37.85 -5.35 -15.13
N ALA A 20 -38.07 -5.92 -13.94
CA ALA A 20 -38.76 -7.19 -13.76
C ALA A 20 -40.21 -7.18 -14.28
N ARG A 21 -40.88 -6.01 -14.32
CA ARG A 21 -42.23 -5.84 -14.88
C ARG A 21 -42.21 -5.62 -16.39
N LEU A 22 -41.18 -4.96 -16.91
CA LEU A 22 -41.04 -4.66 -18.34
C LEU A 22 -40.55 -5.86 -19.15
N LEU A 23 -39.67 -6.70 -18.58
CA LEU A 23 -39.04 -7.83 -19.28
C LEU A 23 -40.06 -8.81 -19.90
N PRO A 24 -41.14 -9.24 -19.21
CA PRO A 24 -42.13 -10.16 -19.78
C PRO A 24 -42.98 -9.55 -20.90
N MET A 25 -42.95 -8.22 -21.09
CA MET A 25 -43.81 -7.54 -22.07
C MET A 25 -43.29 -7.64 -23.51
N GLY A 26 -42.06 -8.11 -23.72
CA GLY A 26 -41.51 -8.37 -25.06
C GLY A 26 -41.54 -7.16 -25.99
N LEU A 27 -41.14 -5.98 -25.48
CA LEU A 27 -41.19 -4.73 -26.23
C LEU A 27 -40.31 -4.80 -27.50
N ASP A 28 -40.84 -4.38 -28.64
CA ASP A 28 -40.16 -4.42 -29.94
C ASP A 28 -39.17 -3.25 -30.07
N LYS A 29 -37.88 -3.57 -30.25
CA LYS A 29 -36.76 -2.62 -30.37
C LYS A 29 -36.82 -1.49 -29.32
N PRO A 30 -36.74 -1.81 -28.02
CA PRO A 30 -36.84 -0.82 -26.97
C PRO A 30 -35.59 0.06 -26.92
N VAL A 31 -35.78 1.36 -26.72
CA VAL A 31 -34.71 2.32 -26.36
C VAL A 31 -35.15 3.02 -25.09
N VAL A 32 -34.27 3.05 -24.09
CA VAL A 32 -34.56 3.62 -22.77
C VAL A 32 -34.08 5.07 -22.73
N TYR A 33 -35.01 6.00 -22.55
CA TYR A 33 -34.75 7.44 -22.42
C TYR A 33 -34.98 7.89 -20.98
N ALA A 34 -33.90 8.29 -20.30
CA ALA A 34 -33.98 8.78 -18.93
C ALA A 34 -34.26 10.29 -18.90
N LEU A 35 -35.11 10.73 -17.96
CA LEU A 35 -35.17 12.13 -17.54
C LEU A 35 -34.14 12.39 -16.44
N PRO A 36 -33.12 13.23 -16.67
CA PRO A 36 -32.12 13.49 -15.66
C PRO A 36 -32.60 14.50 -14.61
N ARG A 37 -32.11 14.42 -13.37
CA ARG A 37 -31.02 13.51 -12.92
C ARG A 37 -31.53 12.20 -12.34
N GLY A 38 -32.66 12.23 -11.64
CA GLY A 38 -33.21 11.11 -10.89
C GLY A 38 -33.52 9.87 -11.72
N GLY A 39 -34.04 10.03 -12.94
CA GLY A 39 -34.38 8.91 -13.80
C GLY A 39 -33.20 8.08 -14.31
N VAL A 40 -31.98 8.61 -14.30
CA VAL A 40 -30.79 7.94 -14.87
C VAL A 40 -30.43 6.62 -14.17
N PRO A 41 -30.25 6.56 -12.82
CA PRO A 41 -29.99 5.29 -12.14
C PRO A 41 -31.12 4.25 -12.29
N VAL A 42 -32.37 4.70 -12.39
CA VAL A 42 -33.51 3.80 -12.64
C VAL A 42 -33.46 3.23 -14.06
N ALA A 43 -33.22 4.10 -15.04
CA ALA A 43 -33.14 3.76 -16.45
C ALA A 43 -31.97 2.82 -16.77
N LEU A 44 -30.83 2.98 -16.09
CA LEU A 44 -29.67 2.11 -16.23
C LEU A 44 -30.01 0.64 -15.97
N GLU A 45 -30.70 0.36 -14.87
CA GLU A 45 -31.12 -0.99 -14.51
C GLU A 45 -32.14 -1.58 -15.50
N ILE A 46 -33.05 -0.75 -16.01
CA ILE A 46 -34.01 -1.15 -17.05
C ILE A 46 -33.29 -1.47 -18.37
N ALA A 47 -32.35 -0.61 -18.79
CA ALA A 47 -31.57 -0.79 -20.00
C ALA A 47 -30.73 -2.09 -19.94
N ARG A 48 -30.12 -2.37 -18.80
CA ARG A 48 -29.38 -3.62 -18.52
C ARG A 48 -30.26 -4.85 -18.69
N ALA A 49 -31.40 -4.88 -18.00
CA ALA A 49 -32.29 -6.04 -18.02
C ALA A 49 -32.89 -6.30 -19.41
N LEU A 50 -33.27 -5.25 -20.13
CA LEU A 50 -33.84 -5.35 -21.47
C LEU A 50 -32.78 -5.46 -22.58
N ARG A 51 -31.48 -5.30 -22.23
CA ARG A 51 -30.36 -5.15 -23.19
C ARG A 51 -30.65 -4.09 -24.26
N ALA A 52 -31.23 -2.98 -23.83
CA ALA A 52 -31.68 -1.89 -24.68
C ALA A 52 -30.67 -0.71 -24.62
N PRO A 53 -30.54 0.10 -25.69
CA PRO A 53 -29.73 1.32 -25.62
C PRO A 53 -30.30 2.29 -24.57
N LEU A 54 -29.41 2.88 -23.75
CA LEU A 54 -29.72 3.94 -22.81
C LEU A 54 -29.36 5.30 -23.41
N ASP A 55 -30.29 6.24 -23.38
CA ASP A 55 -30.09 7.63 -23.79
C ASP A 55 -30.89 8.60 -22.92
N LEU A 56 -30.77 9.90 -23.19
CA LEU A 56 -31.42 10.96 -22.44
C LEU A 56 -32.56 11.62 -23.22
N ILE A 57 -33.53 12.12 -22.48
CA ILE A 57 -34.41 13.18 -22.96
C ILE A 57 -34.32 14.39 -22.03
N LEU A 58 -33.75 15.48 -22.53
CA LEU A 58 -33.60 16.72 -21.78
C LEU A 58 -34.83 17.61 -21.99
N VAL A 59 -35.55 17.86 -20.90
CA VAL A 59 -36.76 18.68 -20.87
C VAL A 59 -36.59 19.76 -19.79
N ARG A 60 -36.93 21.00 -20.13
CA ARG A 60 -36.95 22.14 -19.20
C ARG A 60 -38.30 22.82 -19.21
N LYS A 61 -38.84 23.13 -18.03
CA LYS A 61 -40.13 23.81 -17.87
C LYS A 61 -39.97 25.32 -18.07
N ILE A 62 -40.86 25.91 -18.85
CA ILE A 62 -41.09 27.36 -18.89
C ILE A 62 -42.15 27.68 -17.84
N GLY A 63 -41.78 28.47 -16.83
CA GLY A 63 -42.70 28.95 -15.80
C GLY A 63 -43.60 30.10 -16.28
N ALA A 64 -44.77 30.27 -15.66
CA ALA A 64 -45.63 31.42 -15.91
C ALA A 64 -45.07 32.72 -15.29
N PRO A 65 -45.36 33.91 -15.85
CA PRO A 65 -44.98 35.19 -15.26
C PRO A 65 -45.46 35.30 -13.79
N GLY A 66 -44.54 35.61 -12.88
CA GLY A 66 -44.84 35.75 -11.45
C GLY A 66 -45.13 34.44 -10.69
N ALA A 67 -45.23 33.30 -11.39
CA ALA A 67 -45.54 31.99 -10.82
C ALA A 67 -44.70 30.88 -11.51
N PRO A 68 -43.37 30.86 -11.28
CA PRO A 68 -42.43 29.95 -11.95
C PRO A 68 -42.72 28.46 -11.69
N GLU A 69 -43.45 28.13 -10.63
CA GLU A 69 -43.95 26.80 -10.31
C GLU A 69 -45.03 26.31 -11.29
N VAL A 70 -45.84 27.22 -11.86
CA VAL A 70 -46.88 26.87 -12.84
C VAL A 70 -46.25 26.66 -14.22
N ALA A 71 -46.47 25.48 -14.82
CA ALA A 71 -45.92 25.13 -16.13
C ALA A 71 -46.68 25.86 -17.25
N LEU A 72 -46.14 26.98 -17.72
CA LEU A 72 -46.61 27.67 -18.93
C LEU A 72 -46.24 26.90 -20.20
N GLY A 73 -45.10 26.22 -20.19
CA GLY A 73 -44.65 25.39 -21.29
C GLY A 73 -43.44 24.54 -20.94
N ALA A 74 -42.84 23.90 -21.93
CA ALA A 74 -41.59 23.19 -21.80
C ALA A 74 -40.77 23.29 -23.09
N VAL A 75 -39.45 23.32 -22.94
CA VAL A 75 -38.49 23.20 -24.03
C VAL A 75 -37.88 21.81 -23.98
N VAL A 76 -37.80 21.16 -25.13
CA VAL A 76 -37.21 19.83 -25.28
C VAL A 76 -36.02 19.91 -26.23
N ASP A 77 -34.94 19.24 -25.84
CA ASP A 77 -33.67 19.20 -26.56
C ASP A 77 -33.73 18.37 -27.87
N GLY A 78 -32.78 18.62 -28.78
CA GLY A 78 -32.61 17.96 -30.07
C GLY A 78 -31.99 18.87 -31.13
N ALA A 79 -31.66 18.31 -32.31
CA ALA A 79 -31.09 19.07 -33.44
C ALA A 79 -31.94 20.30 -33.84
N ASN A 80 -33.24 20.26 -33.56
CA ASN A 80 -34.16 21.40 -33.63
C ASN A 80 -34.95 21.49 -32.30
N PRO A 81 -34.52 22.32 -31.33
CA PRO A 81 -35.16 22.42 -30.02
C PRO A 81 -36.62 22.87 -30.12
N GLN A 82 -37.52 22.07 -29.56
CA GLN A 82 -38.96 22.31 -29.65
C GLN A 82 -39.50 22.93 -28.36
N THR A 83 -40.44 23.86 -28.52
CA THR A 83 -41.19 24.43 -27.40
C THR A 83 -42.63 23.99 -27.46
N VAL A 84 -43.15 23.53 -26.34
CA VAL A 84 -44.55 23.16 -26.13
C VAL A 84 -45.14 24.18 -25.16
N ILE A 85 -46.19 24.89 -25.56
CA ILE A 85 -46.86 25.90 -24.73
C ILE A 85 -48.25 25.41 -24.35
N ASN A 86 -48.63 25.62 -23.08
CA ASN A 86 -49.99 25.44 -22.62
C ASN A 86 -50.77 26.76 -22.85
N GLU A 87 -51.56 26.80 -23.92
CA GLU A 87 -52.30 28.00 -24.33
C GLU A 87 -53.34 28.47 -23.29
N GLU A 88 -53.86 27.58 -22.46
CA GLU A 88 -54.80 27.93 -21.39
C GLU A 88 -54.07 28.66 -20.24
N VAL A 89 -52.89 28.17 -19.85
CA VAL A 89 -52.02 28.83 -18.85
C VAL A 89 -51.48 30.14 -19.40
N ARG A 90 -51.13 30.20 -20.69
CA ARG A 90 -50.68 31.44 -21.36
C ARG A 90 -51.73 32.53 -21.27
N ARG A 91 -52.98 32.21 -21.62
CA ARG A 91 -54.10 33.17 -21.59
C ARG A 91 -54.40 33.68 -20.17
N ARG A 92 -54.28 32.82 -19.16
CA ARG A 92 -54.56 33.17 -17.75
C ARG A 92 -53.42 33.87 -17.03
N SER A 93 -52.17 33.65 -17.44
CA SER A 93 -50.97 34.18 -16.76
C SER A 93 -50.48 35.52 -17.31
N GLY A 94 -51.04 36.00 -18.43
CA GLY A 94 -50.61 37.25 -19.07
C GLY A 94 -49.24 37.17 -19.76
N ALA A 95 -48.77 35.96 -20.09
CA ALA A 95 -47.51 35.76 -20.80
C ALA A 95 -47.61 36.24 -22.26
N ASP A 96 -46.93 37.35 -22.57
CA ASP A 96 -46.78 37.86 -23.92
C ASP A 96 -45.65 37.15 -24.69
N ASP A 97 -45.56 37.41 -26.00
CA ASP A 97 -44.55 36.77 -26.86
C ASP A 97 -43.12 37.12 -26.41
N ILE A 98 -42.90 38.33 -25.89
CA ILE A 98 -41.59 38.80 -25.41
C ILE A 98 -41.13 38.00 -24.18
N PHE A 99 -42.03 37.76 -23.23
CA PHE A 99 -41.74 36.91 -22.07
C PHE A 99 -41.40 35.48 -22.51
N LEU A 100 -42.20 34.91 -23.43
CA LEU A 100 -41.99 33.56 -23.92
C LEU A 100 -40.67 33.39 -24.65
N GLU A 101 -40.28 34.34 -25.51
CA GLU A 101 -38.99 34.31 -26.18
C GLU A 101 -37.82 34.36 -25.20
N ARG A 102 -37.88 35.25 -24.20
CA ARG A 102 -36.83 35.37 -23.17
C ARG A 102 -36.74 34.13 -22.30
N ALA A 103 -37.88 33.60 -21.86
CA ALA A 103 -37.93 32.40 -21.04
C ALA A 103 -37.44 31.18 -21.84
N ARG A 104 -37.84 31.05 -23.11
CA ARG A 104 -37.35 30.02 -24.02
C ARG A 104 -35.84 30.10 -24.21
N ALA A 105 -35.29 31.29 -24.50
CA ALA A 105 -33.84 31.45 -24.69
C ALA A 105 -33.05 31.05 -23.45
N ARG A 106 -33.55 31.40 -22.25
CA ARG A 106 -32.93 31.01 -20.97
C ARG A 106 -32.93 29.50 -20.77
N GLU A 107 -34.08 28.86 -20.97
CA GLU A 107 -34.19 27.40 -20.78
C GLU A 107 -33.43 26.62 -21.87
N LEU A 108 -33.31 27.16 -23.09
CA LEU A 108 -32.47 26.60 -24.15
C LEU A 108 -30.98 26.65 -23.80
N ALA A 109 -30.49 27.78 -23.26
CA ALA A 109 -29.09 27.89 -22.84
C ALA A 109 -28.77 26.90 -21.69
N GLU A 110 -29.71 26.71 -20.77
CA GLU A 110 -29.60 25.71 -19.71
C GLU A 110 -29.60 24.26 -20.27
N LEU A 111 -30.48 23.96 -21.22
CA LEU A 111 -30.52 22.67 -21.90
C LEU A 111 -29.19 22.38 -22.60
N GLU A 112 -28.65 23.33 -23.37
CA GLU A 112 -27.40 23.14 -24.09
C GLU A 112 -26.20 22.93 -23.14
N ARG A 113 -26.16 23.64 -22.01
CA ARG A 113 -25.15 23.39 -20.96
C ARG A 113 -25.24 21.95 -20.46
N ARG A 114 -26.44 21.48 -20.13
CA ARG A 114 -26.65 20.10 -19.63
C ARG A 114 -26.38 19.06 -20.71
N ARG A 115 -26.78 19.31 -21.96
CA ARG A 115 -26.50 18.44 -23.11
C ARG A 115 -25.01 18.26 -23.29
N SER A 116 -24.27 19.37 -23.33
CA SER A 116 -22.81 19.37 -23.44
C SER A 116 -22.16 18.61 -22.27
N ARG A 117 -22.65 18.82 -21.04
CA ARG A 117 -22.11 18.15 -19.85
C ARG A 117 -22.44 16.65 -19.79
N TYR A 118 -23.66 16.26 -20.14
CA TYR A 118 -24.13 14.87 -19.98
C TYR A 118 -23.78 13.99 -21.17
N LEU A 119 -24.00 14.47 -22.40
CA LEU A 119 -23.78 13.70 -23.63
C LEU A 119 -22.40 13.93 -24.26
N GLY A 120 -21.74 15.05 -23.97
CA GLY A 120 -20.48 15.41 -24.63
C GLY A 120 -20.63 15.44 -26.15
N SER A 121 -19.78 14.70 -26.85
CA SER A 121 -19.81 14.53 -28.31
C SER A 121 -20.65 13.34 -28.80
N ARG A 122 -21.30 12.59 -27.89
CA ARG A 122 -22.09 11.41 -28.25
C ARG A 122 -23.34 11.83 -29.04
N LEU A 123 -23.55 11.19 -30.19
CA LEU A 123 -24.80 11.31 -30.95
C LEU A 123 -25.91 10.54 -30.22
N GLY A 124 -27.04 11.21 -29.97
CA GLY A 124 -28.21 10.59 -29.36
C GLY A 124 -28.83 9.51 -30.25
N VAL A 125 -29.47 8.53 -29.64
CA VAL A 125 -30.26 7.50 -30.29
C VAL A 125 -31.55 8.13 -30.81
N ASP A 126 -31.86 7.87 -32.08
CA ASP A 126 -33.08 8.37 -32.69
C ASP A 126 -34.27 7.47 -32.29
N PRO A 127 -35.33 8.00 -31.67
CA PRO A 127 -36.52 7.21 -31.34
C PRO A 127 -37.31 6.77 -32.58
N ALA A 128 -37.04 7.31 -33.77
CA ALA A 128 -37.74 6.96 -35.00
C ALA A 128 -37.80 5.44 -35.21
N GLY A 129 -39.02 4.88 -35.30
CA GLY A 129 -39.24 3.45 -35.53
C GLY A 129 -38.99 2.51 -34.34
N HIS A 130 -38.60 3.03 -33.17
CA HIS A 130 -38.33 2.27 -31.94
C HIS A 130 -39.46 2.38 -30.91
N THR A 131 -39.50 1.46 -29.95
CA THR A 131 -40.33 1.64 -28.74
C THR A 131 -39.55 2.49 -27.73
N ALA A 132 -39.95 3.73 -27.52
CA ALA A 132 -39.30 4.63 -26.56
C ALA A 132 -39.82 4.37 -25.13
N ILE A 133 -38.94 3.91 -24.24
CA ILE A 133 -39.24 3.73 -22.81
C ILE A 133 -38.74 4.97 -22.07
N ILE A 134 -39.65 5.82 -21.61
CA ILE A 134 -39.34 7.06 -20.90
C ILE A 134 -39.36 6.80 -19.39
N VAL A 135 -38.26 7.09 -18.70
CA VAL A 135 -38.02 6.71 -17.30
C VAL A 135 -37.71 7.92 -16.42
N ASP A 136 -38.32 7.94 -15.23
CA ASP A 136 -38.01 8.89 -14.14
C ASP A 136 -38.05 8.18 -12.77
N ASP A 137 -37.48 8.78 -11.71
CA ASP A 137 -37.48 8.20 -10.35
C ASP A 137 -38.82 8.30 -9.61
N GLY A 138 -39.72 9.13 -10.13
CA GLY A 138 -41.11 9.19 -9.73
C GLY A 138 -41.80 10.38 -10.37
N LEU A 139 -43.12 10.46 -10.25
CA LEU A 139 -43.90 11.49 -10.90
C LEU A 139 -44.83 12.16 -9.89
N ALA A 140 -44.65 13.47 -9.70
CA ALA A 140 -45.53 14.27 -8.84
C ALA A 140 -46.72 14.85 -9.63
N THR A 141 -46.46 15.69 -10.63
CA THR A 141 -47.50 16.36 -11.45
C THR A 141 -47.52 15.91 -12.91
N GLY A 142 -46.44 15.27 -13.38
CA GLY A 142 -46.33 14.72 -14.73
C GLY A 142 -46.07 15.72 -15.85
N ALA A 143 -45.92 17.01 -15.57
CA ALA A 143 -45.72 18.03 -16.62
C ALA A 143 -44.47 17.76 -17.48
N THR A 144 -43.34 17.44 -16.86
CA THR A 144 -42.08 17.12 -17.57
C THR A 144 -42.22 15.84 -18.40
N MET A 145 -42.92 14.83 -17.86
CA MET A 145 -43.18 13.57 -18.55
C MET A 145 -44.10 13.77 -19.77
N LYS A 146 -45.15 14.60 -19.67
CA LYS A 146 -46.03 14.94 -20.82
C LYS A 146 -45.25 15.61 -21.96
N ALA A 147 -44.36 16.54 -21.63
CA ALA A 147 -43.50 17.18 -22.62
C ALA A 147 -42.53 16.17 -23.27
N ALA A 148 -42.00 15.24 -22.48
CA ALA A 148 -41.14 14.16 -22.98
C ALA A 148 -41.88 13.23 -23.97
N ILE A 149 -43.10 12.80 -23.63
CA ILE A 149 -43.94 11.97 -24.49
C ILE A 149 -44.23 12.69 -25.82
N LEU A 150 -44.65 13.95 -25.77
CA LEU A 150 -44.99 14.71 -26.97
C LEU A 150 -43.78 14.88 -27.90
N ALA A 151 -42.59 15.11 -27.34
CA ALA A 151 -41.36 15.20 -28.11
C ALA A 151 -41.00 13.86 -28.78
N MET A 152 -41.14 12.75 -28.06
CA MET A 152 -40.88 11.41 -28.62
C MET A 152 -41.87 11.04 -29.73
N LYS A 153 -43.15 11.42 -29.62
CA LYS A 153 -44.14 11.25 -30.71
C LYS A 153 -43.73 12.00 -31.97
N ARG A 154 -43.32 13.26 -31.82
CA ARG A 154 -42.91 14.11 -32.95
C ARG A 154 -41.60 13.64 -33.61
N ARG A 155 -40.71 13.00 -32.85
CA ARG A 155 -39.49 12.36 -33.37
C ARG A 155 -39.75 10.97 -33.99
N GLY A 156 -40.99 10.53 -34.09
CA GLY A 156 -41.36 9.30 -34.81
C GLY A 156 -41.23 8.00 -34.01
N ALA A 157 -41.28 8.05 -32.68
CA ALA A 157 -41.35 6.85 -31.85
C ALA A 157 -42.55 5.97 -32.27
N LYS A 158 -42.30 4.67 -32.49
CA LYS A 158 -43.33 3.71 -32.94
C LYS A 158 -44.34 3.41 -31.84
N LYS A 159 -43.85 3.32 -30.60
CA LYS A 159 -44.63 3.18 -29.36
C LYS A 159 -43.92 3.91 -28.23
N ILE A 160 -44.67 4.43 -27.27
CA ILE A 160 -44.16 5.11 -26.08
C ILE A 160 -44.62 4.37 -24.84
N CYS A 161 -43.65 3.87 -24.08
CA CYS A 161 -43.85 3.29 -22.77
C CYS A 161 -43.31 4.24 -21.71
N VAL A 162 -44.11 4.56 -20.68
CA VAL A 162 -43.64 5.30 -19.51
C VAL A 162 -43.41 4.30 -18.38
N ALA A 163 -42.22 4.29 -17.80
CA ALA A 163 -41.86 3.41 -16.69
C ALA A 163 -41.41 4.26 -15.48
N ILE A 164 -42.19 4.20 -14.39
CA ILE A 164 -41.99 5.03 -13.21
C ILE A 164 -42.22 4.24 -11.91
N PRO A 165 -41.41 4.40 -10.86
CA PRO A 165 -41.59 3.63 -9.62
C PRO A 165 -42.86 4.02 -8.87
N VAL A 166 -43.12 5.33 -8.73
CA VAL A 166 -44.24 5.86 -7.93
C VAL A 166 -44.85 7.13 -8.51
N ALA A 167 -46.18 7.23 -8.42
CA ALA A 167 -46.94 8.43 -8.82
C ALA A 167 -48.35 8.48 -8.19
N PRO A 168 -49.00 9.66 -8.08
CA PRO A 168 -50.42 9.76 -7.77
C PRO A 168 -51.29 9.06 -8.81
N ALA A 169 -52.40 8.45 -8.39
CA ALA A 169 -53.32 7.73 -9.28
C ALA A 169 -53.82 8.61 -10.44
N GLU A 170 -54.26 9.84 -10.15
CA GLU A 170 -54.73 10.82 -11.14
C GLU A 170 -53.65 11.18 -12.17
N ALA A 171 -52.38 11.25 -11.73
CA ALA A 171 -51.28 11.60 -12.60
C ALA A 171 -50.92 10.44 -13.56
N VAL A 172 -51.06 9.18 -13.11
CA VAL A 172 -50.91 7.98 -13.95
C VAL A 172 -52.00 7.93 -15.02
N GLU A 173 -53.25 8.21 -14.66
CA GLU A 173 -54.39 8.25 -15.59
C GLU A 173 -54.18 9.32 -16.67
N ALA A 174 -53.81 10.53 -16.27
CA ALA A 174 -53.57 11.64 -17.20
C ALA A 174 -52.36 11.43 -18.13
N ILE A 175 -51.40 10.58 -17.75
CA ILE A 175 -50.29 10.15 -18.62
C ILE A 175 -50.73 9.00 -19.54
N GLY A 176 -51.59 8.11 -19.05
CA GLY A 176 -52.16 6.99 -19.82
C GLY A 176 -52.96 7.43 -21.05
N GLU A 177 -53.55 8.62 -21.04
CA GLU A 177 -54.20 9.21 -22.22
C GLU A 177 -53.20 9.58 -23.33
N GLN A 178 -51.91 9.72 -23.00
CA GLN A 178 -50.88 10.25 -23.91
C GLN A 178 -49.78 9.23 -24.24
N ALA A 179 -49.57 8.18 -23.46
CA ALA A 179 -48.62 7.10 -23.73
C ALA A 179 -49.33 5.81 -24.16
N ASP A 180 -48.68 4.97 -24.96
CA ASP A 180 -49.26 3.68 -25.39
C ASP A 180 -49.27 2.66 -24.24
N LEU A 181 -48.34 2.81 -23.29
CA LEU A 181 -48.22 1.96 -22.11
C LEU A 181 -47.67 2.74 -20.92
N VAL A 182 -48.24 2.53 -19.73
CA VAL A 182 -47.73 3.09 -18.47
C VAL A 182 -47.51 1.98 -17.45
N VAL A 183 -46.25 1.80 -17.04
CA VAL A 183 -45.83 0.86 -16.00
C VAL A 183 -45.48 1.67 -14.75
N CYS A 184 -46.32 1.55 -13.73
CA CYS A 184 -46.14 2.19 -12.43
C CYS A 184 -46.14 1.12 -11.33
N LEU A 185 -45.07 1.01 -10.53
CA LEU A 185 -45.00 0.01 -9.45
C LEU A 185 -45.97 0.35 -8.31
N HIS A 186 -46.07 1.63 -7.94
CA HIS A 186 -46.92 2.09 -6.87
C HIS A 186 -47.76 3.32 -7.26
N ARG A 187 -49.09 3.14 -7.30
CA ARG A 187 -50.06 4.23 -7.46
C ARG A 187 -50.47 4.72 -6.08
N ALA A 188 -49.95 5.87 -5.65
CA ALA A 188 -50.15 6.37 -4.30
C ALA A 188 -51.47 7.15 -4.17
N GLU A 189 -52.30 6.80 -3.19
CA GLU A 189 -53.49 7.59 -2.79
C GLU A 189 -53.09 8.80 -1.92
N ASN A 190 -52.08 8.63 -1.06
CA ASN A 190 -51.51 9.69 -0.23
C ASN A 190 -50.08 10.02 -0.71
N PHE A 191 -49.94 11.05 -1.55
CA PHE A 191 -48.67 11.42 -2.15
C PHE A 191 -48.12 12.73 -1.56
N TYR A 192 -47.01 12.64 -0.82
CA TYR A 192 -46.36 13.80 -0.18
C TYR A 192 -45.07 14.25 -0.91
N GLY A 193 -44.62 13.49 -1.91
CA GLY A 193 -43.40 13.74 -2.68
C GLY A 193 -42.68 12.44 -3.04
N VAL A 194 -41.93 12.44 -4.15
CA VAL A 194 -41.24 11.24 -4.67
C VAL A 194 -40.28 10.65 -3.63
N GLY A 195 -39.48 11.48 -2.96
CA GLY A 195 -38.49 11.02 -1.99
C GLY A 195 -39.07 10.32 -0.75
N GLY A 196 -40.36 10.48 -0.45
CA GLY A 196 -41.00 9.80 0.69
C GLY A 196 -41.14 8.27 0.52
N PHE A 197 -40.92 7.78 -0.69
CA PHE A 197 -41.02 6.36 -1.06
C PHE A 197 -39.65 5.68 -1.20
N TYR A 198 -38.56 6.38 -0.86
CA TYR A 198 -37.18 5.87 -0.92
C TYR A 198 -36.52 5.97 0.46
N ASP A 199 -35.74 4.96 0.85
CA ASP A 199 -34.91 5.03 2.06
C ASP A 199 -33.65 5.88 1.83
N ASP A 200 -32.99 5.74 0.67
CA ASP A 200 -31.98 6.68 0.16
C ASP A 200 -32.52 7.46 -1.05
N PHE A 201 -32.71 8.77 -0.85
CA PHE A 201 -33.07 9.73 -1.89
C PHE A 201 -32.12 10.93 -1.93
N HIS A 202 -30.80 10.68 -1.86
CA HIS A 202 -29.81 11.74 -2.01
C HIS A 202 -29.94 12.45 -3.37
N GLN A 203 -29.50 13.71 -3.41
CA GLN A 203 -29.51 14.51 -4.63
C GLN A 203 -28.31 14.14 -5.50
N LEU A 204 -28.58 13.60 -6.69
CA LEU A 204 -27.54 13.28 -7.66
C LEU A 204 -26.88 14.56 -8.18
N THR A 205 -25.56 14.55 -8.21
CA THR A 205 -24.70 15.53 -8.88
C THR A 205 -24.70 15.30 -10.39
N ASP A 206 -24.24 16.30 -11.15
CA ASP A 206 -24.08 16.15 -12.60
C ASP A 206 -23.00 15.10 -12.91
N GLU A 207 -21.97 14.98 -12.06
CA GLU A 207 -20.88 14.00 -12.15
C GLU A 207 -21.35 12.56 -11.97
N GLU A 208 -22.15 12.30 -10.94
CA GLU A 208 -22.75 10.97 -10.70
C GLU A 208 -23.67 10.59 -11.87
N THR A 209 -24.44 11.57 -12.39
CA THR A 209 -25.30 11.37 -13.56
C THR A 209 -24.47 10.98 -14.79
N VAL A 210 -23.36 11.68 -15.07
CA VAL A 210 -22.44 11.35 -16.16
C VAL A 210 -21.80 9.96 -15.96
N GLY A 211 -21.39 9.63 -14.73
CA GLY A 211 -20.82 8.32 -14.41
C GLY A 211 -21.77 7.17 -14.73
N LEU A 212 -23.03 7.28 -14.31
CA LEU A 212 -24.07 6.28 -14.57
C LEU A 212 -24.41 6.16 -16.07
N LEU A 213 -24.43 7.27 -16.81
CA LEU A 213 -24.66 7.25 -18.25
C LEU A 213 -23.53 6.54 -19.00
N ARG A 214 -22.27 6.84 -18.64
CA ARG A 214 -21.10 6.18 -19.24
C ARG A 214 -21.10 4.68 -18.96
N GLN A 215 -21.51 4.27 -17.76
CA GLN A 215 -21.68 2.87 -17.40
C GLN A 215 -22.72 2.19 -18.32
N GLY A 216 -23.89 2.82 -18.51
CA GLY A 216 -24.92 2.28 -19.42
C GLY A 216 -24.50 2.26 -20.89
N TRP A 217 -23.67 3.21 -21.34
CA TRP A 217 -23.16 3.23 -22.71
C TRP A 217 -22.06 2.21 -22.97
N ALA A 218 -21.20 1.93 -21.99
CA ALA A 218 -20.18 0.89 -22.09
C ALA A 218 -20.78 -0.52 -22.17
N GLU A 219 -21.95 -0.71 -21.55
CA GLU A 219 -22.65 -1.99 -21.50
C GLU A 219 -23.65 -2.21 -22.66
N SER A 220 -23.81 -1.23 -23.55
CA SER A 220 -24.75 -1.31 -24.67
C SER A 220 -24.20 -2.13 -25.85
N PRO A 221 -25.00 -3.01 -26.49
CA PRO A 221 -24.53 -3.89 -27.57
C PRO A 221 -23.92 -3.16 -28.79
N ASP A 222 -24.28 -1.88 -29.00
CA ASP A 222 -23.77 -1.04 -30.09
C ASP A 222 -22.36 -0.45 -29.83
N ALA A 223 -21.79 -0.60 -28.63
CA ALA A 223 -20.42 -0.18 -28.31
C ALA A 223 -19.33 -1.04 -28.98
N SER A 224 -19.73 -2.08 -29.74
CA SER A 224 -18.82 -2.99 -30.46
C SER A 224 -18.31 -2.45 -31.81
N ARG A 225 -18.51 -1.17 -32.14
CA ARG A 225 -17.88 -0.55 -33.31
C ARG A 225 -16.66 0.31 -32.93
N SER A 226 -15.51 -0.32 -33.18
CA SER A 226 -14.13 0.18 -33.31
C SER A 226 -13.41 0.70 -32.07
N LEU A 227 -13.02 -0.23 -31.17
CA LEU A 227 -11.68 -0.20 -30.58
C LEU A 227 -10.70 -0.90 -31.56
N PRO A 228 -9.45 -0.43 -31.71
CA PRO A 228 -8.46 -1.12 -32.53
C PRO A 228 -8.31 -2.57 -32.03
N ALA A 229 -8.27 -3.52 -32.96
CA ALA A 229 -8.12 -4.94 -32.64
C ALA A 229 -6.86 -5.17 -31.79
N GLY A 230 -7.00 -5.75 -30.59
CA GLY A 230 -5.87 -6.19 -29.76
C GLY A 230 -5.74 -5.59 -28.34
N LEU A 231 -6.71 -4.80 -27.85
CA LEU A 231 -6.69 -4.28 -26.47
C LEU A 231 -7.31 -5.28 -25.48
N ALA A 232 -6.51 -5.80 -24.55
CA ALA A 232 -6.99 -6.63 -23.44
C ALA A 232 -7.22 -5.74 -22.21
N LYS A 233 -8.47 -5.63 -21.76
CA LYS A 233 -8.83 -4.94 -20.51
C LYS A 233 -9.23 -5.97 -19.45
N ARG A 234 -8.57 -5.97 -18.29
CA ARG A 234 -8.87 -6.85 -17.17
C ARG A 234 -8.89 -6.09 -15.85
N GLN A 235 -9.80 -6.48 -14.96
CA GLN A 235 -9.79 -6.01 -13.58
C GLN A 235 -8.73 -6.80 -12.80
N VAL A 236 -7.97 -6.09 -11.96
CA VAL A 236 -6.90 -6.64 -11.13
C VAL A 236 -7.14 -6.26 -9.67
N ALA A 237 -6.56 -7.05 -8.77
CA ALA A 237 -6.53 -6.75 -7.34
C ALA A 237 -5.07 -6.52 -6.95
N VAL A 238 -4.71 -5.26 -6.69
CA VAL A 238 -3.34 -4.86 -6.36
C VAL A 238 -3.04 -5.28 -4.90
N PRO A 239 -2.07 -6.18 -4.66
CA PRO A 239 -1.65 -6.60 -3.33
C PRO A 239 -0.92 -5.49 -2.57
N PRO A 240 -0.77 -5.59 -1.23
CA PRO A 240 -1.25 -6.67 -0.38
C PRO A 240 -2.74 -6.54 -0.03
N LEU A 241 -3.33 -5.36 -0.20
CA LEU A 241 -4.68 -5.09 0.26
C LEU A 241 -5.79 -5.56 -0.70
N GLY A 242 -5.46 -5.92 -1.94
CA GLY A 242 -6.44 -6.26 -2.97
C GLY A 242 -7.19 -5.03 -3.47
N LEU A 243 -6.48 -3.92 -3.68
CA LEU A 243 -7.07 -2.68 -4.21
C LEU A 243 -7.53 -2.90 -5.64
N VAL A 244 -8.75 -2.48 -5.95
CA VAL A 244 -9.34 -2.75 -7.26
C VAL A 244 -8.69 -1.84 -8.30
N GLY A 245 -8.20 -2.44 -9.39
CA GLY A 245 -7.62 -1.74 -10.52
C GLY A 245 -8.17 -2.24 -11.86
N ASP A 246 -8.17 -1.35 -12.85
CA ASP A 246 -8.50 -1.64 -14.24
C ASP A 246 -7.21 -1.54 -15.06
N LEU A 247 -6.67 -2.69 -15.46
CA LEU A 247 -5.47 -2.82 -16.28
C LEU A 247 -5.87 -2.95 -17.75
N CYS A 248 -5.32 -2.08 -18.59
CA CYS A 248 -5.51 -2.10 -20.04
C CYS A 248 -4.15 -2.29 -20.72
N VAL A 249 -4.02 -3.35 -21.51
CA VAL A 249 -2.77 -3.71 -22.21
C VAL A 249 -3.04 -3.78 -23.72
N PRO A 250 -2.48 -2.84 -24.51
CA PRO A 250 -2.43 -2.95 -25.97
C PRO A 250 -1.62 -4.17 -26.42
N ALA A 251 -1.80 -4.61 -27.68
CA ALA A 251 -1.12 -5.81 -28.20
C ALA A 251 0.42 -5.72 -28.22
N ASP A 252 0.98 -4.52 -28.39
CA ASP A 252 2.43 -4.26 -28.38
C ASP A 252 2.70 -3.03 -27.48
N PRO A 253 2.67 -3.20 -26.15
CA PRO A 253 2.75 -2.08 -25.23
C PRO A 253 4.18 -1.56 -25.16
N ARG A 254 4.35 -0.25 -25.37
CA ARG A 254 5.68 0.39 -25.36
C ARG A 254 6.18 0.77 -23.96
N GLY A 255 5.23 0.90 -23.05
CA GLY A 255 5.41 1.35 -21.67
C GLY A 255 4.08 1.26 -20.94
N ILE A 256 4.11 1.40 -19.62
CA ILE A 256 2.92 1.37 -18.77
C ILE A 256 2.82 2.67 -17.96
N VAL A 257 1.61 3.22 -17.87
CA VAL A 257 1.32 4.42 -17.07
C VAL A 257 0.39 4.07 -15.92
N LEU A 258 0.88 4.28 -14.69
CA LEU A 258 0.11 4.10 -13.45
C LEU A 258 -0.56 5.41 -13.04
N PHE A 259 -1.84 5.37 -12.75
CA PHE A 259 -2.62 6.57 -12.39
C PHE A 259 -2.81 6.70 -10.88
N ALA A 260 -2.31 7.80 -10.31
CA ALA A 260 -2.61 8.24 -8.95
C ALA A 260 -3.72 9.31 -8.98
N HIS A 261 -4.94 8.92 -8.63
CA HIS A 261 -6.08 9.83 -8.66
C HIS A 261 -6.05 10.85 -7.51
N GLY A 262 -6.79 11.95 -7.66
CA GLY A 262 -6.90 12.97 -6.62
C GLY A 262 -7.83 12.56 -5.47
N SER A 263 -7.77 13.33 -4.39
CA SER A 263 -8.64 13.23 -3.22
C SER A 263 -10.12 13.22 -3.59
N GLY A 264 -10.87 12.22 -3.12
CA GLY A 264 -12.31 12.06 -3.42
C GLY A 264 -12.61 11.58 -4.83
N SER A 265 -11.59 11.15 -5.58
CA SER A 265 -11.74 10.47 -6.87
C SER A 265 -11.49 8.96 -6.72
N SER A 266 -11.54 8.25 -7.83
CA SER A 266 -11.33 6.80 -7.90
C SER A 266 -10.74 6.42 -9.25
N ARG A 267 -10.47 5.13 -9.46
CA ARG A 267 -10.09 4.58 -10.78
C ARG A 267 -11.13 4.87 -11.86
N LEU A 268 -12.38 5.12 -11.47
CA LEU A 268 -13.51 5.42 -12.37
C LEU A 268 -13.57 6.90 -12.78
N SER A 269 -12.57 7.70 -12.42
CA SER A 269 -12.52 9.13 -12.73
C SER A 269 -12.68 9.40 -14.23
N PRO A 270 -13.77 10.08 -14.67
CA PRO A 270 -14.05 10.39 -16.08
C PRO A 270 -12.89 11.02 -16.83
N ARG A 271 -12.10 11.84 -16.13
CA ARG A 271 -10.95 12.57 -16.68
C ARG A 271 -9.74 11.66 -16.84
N ASN A 272 -9.44 10.84 -15.84
CA ASN A 272 -8.29 9.95 -15.89
C ASN A 272 -8.54 8.79 -16.87
N VAL A 273 -9.78 8.31 -16.96
CA VAL A 273 -10.20 7.34 -17.99
C VAL A 273 -10.00 7.93 -19.39
N ALA A 274 -10.42 9.17 -19.65
CA ALA A 274 -10.23 9.80 -20.97
C ALA A 274 -8.73 9.96 -21.34
N VAL A 275 -7.89 10.32 -20.36
CA VAL A 275 -6.43 10.38 -20.55
C VAL A 275 -5.88 8.98 -20.84
N ALA A 276 -6.28 7.98 -20.06
CA ALA A 276 -5.83 6.59 -20.21
C ALA A 276 -6.24 5.99 -21.56
N ASP A 277 -7.49 6.19 -22.00
CA ASP A 277 -7.98 5.72 -23.29
C ASP A 277 -7.15 6.32 -24.44
N THR A 278 -6.76 7.59 -24.32
CA THR A 278 -5.90 8.24 -25.31
C THR A 278 -4.48 7.67 -25.27
N LEU A 279 -3.92 7.40 -24.09
CA LEU A 279 -2.60 6.75 -23.96
C LEU A 279 -2.64 5.31 -24.50
N ASN A 280 -3.71 4.56 -24.27
CA ASN A 280 -3.93 3.23 -24.83
C ASN A 280 -3.98 3.27 -26.35
N ALA A 281 -4.67 4.26 -26.94
CA ALA A 281 -4.69 4.46 -28.39
C ALA A 281 -3.31 4.77 -28.98
N HIS A 282 -2.36 5.27 -28.17
CA HIS A 282 -0.97 5.52 -28.55
C HIS A 282 0.00 4.39 -28.15
N GLY A 283 -0.52 3.24 -27.72
CA GLY A 283 0.28 2.04 -27.45
C GLY A 283 0.87 1.96 -26.04
N PHE A 284 0.38 2.74 -25.08
CA PHE A 284 0.74 2.56 -23.67
C PHE A 284 -0.24 1.63 -22.97
N ALA A 285 0.29 0.70 -22.17
CA ALA A 285 -0.51 0.06 -21.14
C ALA A 285 -0.86 1.07 -20.04
N THR A 286 -1.99 0.88 -19.37
CA THR A 286 -2.41 1.76 -18.27
C THR A 286 -3.01 0.98 -17.13
N LEU A 287 -2.66 1.35 -15.90
CA LEU A 287 -3.30 0.85 -14.69
C LEU A 287 -3.97 2.01 -13.95
N LEU A 288 -5.30 1.98 -13.88
CA LEU A 288 -6.09 2.86 -13.02
C LEU A 288 -6.56 2.06 -11.82
N PHE A 289 -6.21 2.47 -10.60
CA PHE A 289 -6.58 1.74 -9.40
C PHE A 289 -7.05 2.68 -8.30
N ASP A 290 -7.82 2.14 -7.36
CA ASP A 290 -8.25 2.89 -6.18
C ASP A 290 -7.11 2.92 -5.16
N LEU A 291 -6.69 4.12 -4.75
CA LEU A 291 -5.64 4.29 -3.75
C LEU A 291 -6.08 3.84 -2.36
N LEU A 292 -7.38 3.76 -2.09
CA LEU A 292 -7.94 3.39 -0.79
C LEU A 292 -9.08 2.40 -0.97
N LYS A 293 -9.24 1.48 -0.01
CA LYS A 293 -10.46 0.66 0.08
C LYS A 293 -11.68 1.55 0.34
N PRO A 294 -12.89 1.08 -0.02
CA PRO A 294 -14.13 1.81 0.28
C PRO A 294 -14.23 2.22 1.75
N VAL A 295 -13.89 1.34 2.69
CA VAL A 295 -13.91 1.63 4.14
C VAL A 295 -12.88 2.69 4.54
N GLU A 296 -11.66 2.64 3.98
CA GLU A 296 -10.61 3.65 4.25
C GLU A 296 -10.99 5.03 3.72
N ALA A 297 -11.67 5.09 2.56
CA ALA A 297 -12.11 6.32 1.93
C ALA A 297 -13.24 7.05 2.69
N HIS A 298 -13.94 6.38 3.62
CA HIS A 298 -14.91 7.04 4.50
C HIS A 298 -14.24 8.02 5.47
N ASP A 299 -13.00 7.73 5.89
CA ASP A 299 -12.22 8.66 6.68
C ASP A 299 -11.54 9.68 5.77
N ARG A 300 -12.04 10.93 5.83
CA ARG A 300 -11.50 12.03 5.04
C ARG A 300 -10.02 12.32 5.31
N ARG A 301 -9.45 11.89 6.45
CA ARG A 301 -8.02 12.07 6.74
C ARG A 301 -7.14 11.27 5.79
N ASN A 302 -7.51 10.01 5.53
CA ASN A 302 -6.76 9.11 4.63
C ASN A 302 -6.72 9.64 3.20
N VAL A 303 -7.78 10.34 2.78
CA VAL A 303 -7.91 10.94 1.44
C VAL A 303 -6.91 12.09 1.22
N PHE A 304 -6.35 12.68 2.28
CA PHE A 304 -5.35 13.74 2.23
C PHE A 304 -3.98 13.33 2.78
N ASP A 305 -3.83 12.08 3.21
CA ASP A 305 -2.57 11.54 3.71
C ASP A 305 -1.65 11.18 2.52
N ILE A 306 -0.78 12.10 2.15
CA ILE A 306 0.07 11.95 0.97
C ILE A 306 1.06 10.80 1.13
N SER A 307 1.53 10.52 2.36
CA SER A 307 2.44 9.42 2.63
C SER A 307 1.75 8.07 2.42
N LEU A 308 0.55 7.90 2.99
CA LEU A 308 -0.28 6.73 2.74
C LEU A 308 -0.55 6.56 1.24
N LEU A 309 -1.01 7.61 0.55
CA LEU A 309 -1.30 7.51 -0.88
C LEU A 309 -0.04 7.19 -1.72
N ALA A 310 1.14 7.67 -1.32
CA ALA A 310 2.40 7.34 -1.98
C ALA A 310 2.76 5.87 -1.81
N GLU A 311 2.62 5.32 -0.60
CA GLU A 311 2.81 3.89 -0.32
C GLU A 311 1.96 3.02 -1.25
N ARG A 312 0.70 3.41 -1.48
CA ARG A 312 -0.23 2.71 -2.40
C ARG A 312 0.22 2.75 -3.85
N VAL A 313 0.79 3.88 -4.29
CA VAL A 313 1.39 4.00 -5.63
C VAL A 313 2.64 3.14 -5.74
N THR A 314 3.46 3.09 -4.68
CA THR A 314 4.64 2.21 -4.59
C THR A 314 4.23 0.74 -4.67
N GLU A 315 3.25 0.29 -3.89
CA GLU A 315 2.67 -1.06 -3.93
C GLU A 315 2.18 -1.43 -5.34
N ALA A 316 1.46 -0.53 -6.01
CA ALA A 316 0.97 -0.77 -7.37
C ALA A 316 2.10 -0.84 -8.42
N ALA A 317 3.15 -0.03 -8.28
CA ALA A 317 4.34 -0.11 -9.13
C ALA A 317 5.10 -1.44 -8.96
N LEU A 318 5.15 -1.96 -7.73
CA LEU A 318 5.71 -3.28 -7.43
C LEU A 318 4.85 -4.40 -8.01
N TYR A 319 3.53 -4.31 -7.88
CA TYR A 319 2.59 -5.26 -8.48
C TYR A 319 2.76 -5.36 -10.00
N ILE A 320 2.87 -4.21 -10.71
CA ILE A 320 3.15 -4.20 -12.17
C ILE A 320 4.40 -5.02 -12.50
N SER A 321 5.43 -4.92 -11.67
CA SER A 321 6.70 -5.64 -11.87
C SER A 321 6.59 -7.15 -11.61
N SER A 322 5.49 -7.62 -11.04
CA SER A 322 5.19 -9.05 -10.83
C SER A 322 4.28 -9.65 -11.91
N GLU A 323 3.70 -8.82 -12.79
CA GLU A 323 2.79 -9.26 -13.86
C GLU A 323 3.59 -9.62 -15.13
N PRO A 324 3.64 -10.90 -15.56
CA PRO A 324 4.56 -11.35 -16.61
C PRO A 324 4.42 -10.60 -17.95
N ASP A 325 3.20 -10.19 -18.30
CA ASP A 325 2.90 -9.55 -19.59
C ASP A 325 3.37 -8.08 -19.66
N ILE A 326 3.71 -7.47 -18.51
CA ILE A 326 4.01 -6.03 -18.40
C ILE A 326 5.21 -5.72 -17.47
N ALA A 327 5.86 -6.73 -16.90
CA ALA A 327 6.90 -6.56 -15.88
C ALA A 327 8.10 -5.74 -16.39
N ASP A 328 8.52 -5.96 -17.64
CA ASP A 328 9.70 -5.34 -18.24
C ASP A 328 9.40 -3.98 -18.89
N LEU A 329 8.16 -3.49 -18.83
CA LEU A 329 7.79 -2.23 -19.46
C LEU A 329 8.35 -1.02 -18.67
N PRO A 330 8.84 0.03 -19.38
CA PRO A 330 9.11 1.32 -18.77
C PRO A 330 7.85 1.84 -18.06
N LEU A 331 7.98 2.22 -16.78
CA LEU A 331 6.87 2.64 -15.94
C LEU A 331 6.85 4.17 -15.81
N GLY A 332 5.73 4.79 -16.19
CA GLY A 332 5.44 6.19 -15.94
C GLY A 332 4.35 6.37 -14.88
N LEU A 333 4.40 7.49 -14.17
CA LEU A 333 3.36 7.87 -13.20
C LEU A 333 2.56 9.07 -13.70
N PHE A 334 1.24 8.98 -13.65
CA PHE A 334 0.33 10.09 -13.90
C PHE A 334 -0.43 10.44 -12.62
N GLY A 335 -0.08 11.56 -12.01
CA GLY A 335 -0.70 12.03 -10.78
C GLY A 335 -1.65 13.21 -11.02
N ALA A 336 -2.84 13.15 -10.41
CA ALA A 336 -3.85 14.20 -10.51
C ALA A 336 -4.13 14.84 -9.14
N SER A 337 -4.16 16.18 -9.06
CA SER A 337 -4.43 16.89 -7.80
C SER A 337 -3.49 16.43 -6.67
N THR A 338 -3.99 15.97 -5.52
CA THR A 338 -3.18 15.38 -4.43
C THR A 338 -2.44 14.11 -4.83
N GLY A 339 -2.98 13.33 -5.78
CA GLY A 339 -2.30 12.17 -6.35
C GLY A 339 -1.00 12.53 -7.08
N ALA A 340 -0.80 13.79 -7.47
CA ALA A 340 0.48 14.25 -7.99
C ALA A 340 1.59 14.26 -6.93
N ALA A 341 1.28 14.63 -5.69
CA ALA A 341 2.24 14.58 -4.60
C ALA A 341 2.60 13.14 -4.25
N ALA A 342 1.58 12.26 -4.22
CA ALA A 342 1.77 10.83 -4.00
C ALA A 342 2.65 10.20 -5.11
N ALA A 343 2.39 10.52 -6.37
CA ALA A 343 3.20 10.07 -7.50
C ALA A 343 4.66 10.55 -7.41
N LEU A 344 4.90 11.79 -6.98
CA LEU A 344 6.26 12.33 -6.82
C LEU A 344 7.00 11.71 -5.64
N LEU A 345 6.33 11.47 -4.51
CA LEU A 345 6.91 10.73 -3.39
C LEU A 345 7.25 9.28 -3.77
N ALA A 346 6.34 8.60 -4.46
CA ALA A 346 6.60 7.26 -4.98
C ALA A 346 7.74 7.27 -6.01
N ALA A 347 7.85 8.30 -6.87
CA ALA A 347 8.98 8.44 -7.80
C ALA A 347 10.31 8.72 -7.11
N ALA A 348 10.30 9.48 -6.01
CA ALA A 348 11.49 9.68 -5.17
C ALA A 348 11.94 8.37 -4.52
N GLU A 349 11.00 7.55 -4.05
CA GLU A 349 11.25 6.25 -3.42
C GLU A 349 11.71 5.18 -4.44
N LEU A 350 11.08 5.11 -5.60
CA LEU A 350 11.35 4.09 -6.62
C LEU A 350 12.50 4.46 -7.58
N ARG A 351 12.97 5.71 -7.53
CA ARG A 351 14.05 6.28 -8.34
C ARG A 351 14.04 5.81 -9.80
N ASN A 352 15.05 5.02 -10.20
CA ASN A 352 15.32 4.58 -11.56
C ASN A 352 14.23 3.65 -12.13
N ARG A 353 13.31 3.15 -11.30
CA ARG A 353 12.18 2.35 -11.78
C ARG A 353 11.14 3.21 -12.51
N ILE A 354 11.02 4.48 -12.13
CA ILE A 354 10.09 5.42 -12.75
C ILE A 354 10.79 6.17 -13.86
N ALA A 355 10.37 5.91 -15.10
CA ALA A 355 10.97 6.51 -16.29
C ALA A 355 10.43 7.92 -16.58
N ALA A 356 9.22 8.27 -16.10
CA ALA A 356 8.68 9.63 -16.21
C ALA A 356 7.51 9.87 -15.25
N VAL A 357 7.32 11.14 -14.85
CA VAL A 357 6.18 11.58 -14.05
C VAL A 357 5.45 12.73 -14.76
N VAL A 358 4.11 12.67 -14.76
CA VAL A 358 3.23 13.78 -15.18
C VAL A 358 2.32 14.16 -14.01
N SER A 359 2.33 15.42 -13.62
CA SER A 359 1.45 16.03 -12.61
C SER A 359 0.43 16.93 -13.29
N ARG A 360 -0.87 16.61 -13.17
CA ARG A 360 -1.97 17.43 -13.70
C ARG A 360 -2.71 18.17 -12.60
N GLY A 361 -2.66 19.50 -12.63
CA GLY A 361 -3.34 20.37 -11.66
C GLY A 361 -2.99 20.01 -10.23
N GLY A 362 -1.76 19.50 -10.05
CA GLY A 362 -1.34 18.80 -8.85
C GLY A 362 -0.93 19.73 -7.73
N ARG A 363 -0.80 19.18 -6.53
CA ARG A 363 -0.16 19.82 -5.37
C ARG A 363 1.23 19.22 -5.09
N PRO A 364 2.18 19.30 -6.05
CA PRO A 364 3.50 18.67 -5.90
C PRO A 364 4.28 19.22 -4.71
N ASP A 365 3.96 20.44 -4.26
CA ASP A 365 4.50 21.05 -3.05
C ASP A 365 4.31 20.19 -1.79
N LEU A 366 3.26 19.36 -1.75
CA LEU A 366 3.00 18.48 -0.61
C LEU A 366 3.99 17.31 -0.50
N ALA A 367 4.81 17.05 -1.53
CA ALA A 367 5.93 16.12 -1.43
C ALA A 367 7.12 16.69 -0.63
N GLY A 368 7.07 17.98 -0.27
CA GLY A 368 8.03 18.60 0.65
C GLY A 368 9.47 18.55 0.14
N THR A 369 10.42 18.30 1.06
CA THR A 369 11.85 18.27 0.74
C THR A 369 12.25 17.11 -0.18
N ARG A 370 11.43 16.06 -0.25
CA ARG A 370 11.70 14.87 -1.08
C ARG A 370 11.57 15.13 -2.58
N LEU A 371 11.03 16.29 -2.99
CA LEU A 371 11.08 16.73 -4.39
C LEU A 371 12.51 16.74 -4.95
N ALA A 372 13.52 17.02 -4.13
CA ALA A 372 14.93 17.03 -4.56
C ALA A 372 15.49 15.63 -4.85
N GLU A 373 14.81 14.55 -4.43
CA GLU A 373 15.19 13.15 -4.63
C GLU A 373 14.60 12.56 -5.92
N VAL A 374 13.60 13.22 -6.53
CA VAL A 374 12.93 12.73 -7.74
C VAL A 374 13.92 12.75 -8.91
N ALA A 375 14.35 11.57 -9.36
CA ALA A 375 15.24 11.41 -10.51
C ALA A 375 14.48 11.37 -11.86
N ALA A 376 13.22 10.93 -11.82
CA ALA A 376 12.40 10.75 -13.02
C ALA A 376 12.07 12.11 -13.69
N PRO A 377 12.24 12.23 -15.02
CA PRO A 377 11.82 13.40 -15.77
C PRO A 377 10.36 13.75 -15.50
N THR A 378 10.13 14.97 -15.01
CA THR A 378 8.85 15.41 -14.46
C THR A 378 8.21 16.56 -15.24
N LEU A 379 6.99 16.34 -15.73
CA LEU A 379 6.15 17.37 -16.35
C LEU A 379 5.05 17.83 -15.37
N LEU A 380 5.05 19.11 -15.02
CA LEU A 380 3.99 19.77 -14.26
C LEU A 380 3.06 20.50 -15.23
N ILE A 381 1.75 20.22 -15.19
CA ILE A 381 0.73 20.86 -16.03
C ILE A 381 -0.27 21.57 -15.13
N VAL A 382 -0.44 22.88 -15.32
CA VAL A 382 -1.33 23.70 -14.46
C VAL A 382 -2.23 24.59 -15.31
N GLY A 383 -3.48 24.77 -14.88
CA GLY A 383 -4.40 25.73 -15.50
C GLY A 383 -3.99 27.17 -15.21
N GLY A 384 -4.01 28.04 -16.22
CA GLY A 384 -3.58 29.43 -16.11
C GLY A 384 -4.45 30.29 -15.18
N GLU A 385 -5.71 29.90 -14.95
CA GLU A 385 -6.61 30.59 -14.02
C GLU A 385 -6.44 30.10 -12.57
N ASP A 386 -5.81 28.94 -12.36
CA ASP A 386 -5.49 28.44 -11.03
C ASP A 386 -4.18 29.04 -10.50
N ARG A 387 -4.22 30.35 -10.26
CA ARG A 387 -3.04 31.14 -9.88
C ARG A 387 -2.36 30.64 -8.61
N HIS A 388 -3.13 30.10 -7.67
CA HIS A 388 -2.58 29.58 -6.42
C HIS A 388 -1.80 28.28 -6.65
N VAL A 389 -2.40 27.30 -7.33
CA VAL A 389 -1.71 26.04 -7.63
C VAL A 389 -0.56 26.25 -8.61
N LEU A 390 -0.67 27.23 -9.52
CA LEU A 390 0.44 27.62 -10.40
C LEU A 390 1.67 28.07 -9.61
N GLU A 391 1.48 28.89 -8.57
CA GLU A 391 2.59 29.35 -7.75
C GLU A 391 3.24 28.20 -6.96
N LEU A 392 2.42 27.30 -6.41
CA LEU A 392 2.91 26.10 -5.73
C LEU A 392 3.67 25.16 -6.67
N ASN A 393 3.22 25.02 -7.91
CA ASN A 393 3.94 24.25 -8.92
C ASN A 393 5.25 24.93 -9.36
N ARG A 394 5.34 26.27 -9.34
CA ARG A 394 6.62 26.96 -9.55
C ARG A 394 7.61 26.70 -8.41
N GLN A 395 7.14 26.68 -7.17
CA GLN A 395 7.96 26.32 -6.00
C GLN A 395 8.45 24.87 -6.10
N ALA A 396 7.55 23.94 -6.43
CA ALA A 396 7.94 22.55 -6.63
C ALA A 396 8.91 22.37 -7.82
N LEU A 397 8.69 23.09 -8.93
CA LEU A 397 9.61 23.11 -10.06
C LEU A 397 11.00 23.61 -9.62
N ALA A 398 11.10 24.59 -8.73
CA ALA A 398 12.39 25.04 -8.22
C ALA A 398 13.09 23.96 -7.37
N ALA A 399 12.33 23.18 -6.59
CA ALA A 399 12.85 22.13 -5.71
C ALA A 399 13.28 20.83 -6.43
N LEU A 400 12.64 20.48 -7.56
CA LEU A 400 13.01 19.30 -8.37
C LEU A 400 14.45 19.41 -8.90
N THR A 401 15.22 18.34 -8.90
CA THR A 401 16.61 18.31 -9.42
C THR A 401 16.76 17.58 -10.76
N CYS A 402 15.76 16.80 -11.15
CA CYS A 402 15.69 16.11 -12.44
C CYS A 402 15.38 17.03 -13.63
N GLU A 403 15.38 16.44 -14.82
CA GLU A 403 14.75 17.08 -15.97
C GLU A 403 13.29 17.40 -15.68
N LYS A 404 12.91 18.66 -15.87
CA LYS A 404 11.65 19.19 -15.38
C LYS A 404 11.08 20.23 -16.31
N LEU A 405 9.77 20.22 -16.46
CA LEU A 405 9.06 21.19 -17.30
C LEU A 405 7.74 21.59 -16.64
N LEU A 406 7.43 22.89 -16.68
CA LEU A 406 6.12 23.41 -16.29
C LEU A 406 5.39 23.91 -17.54
N LYS A 407 4.20 23.37 -17.80
CA LYS A 407 3.30 23.82 -18.85
C LYS A 407 2.05 24.43 -18.25
N ILE A 408 1.67 25.58 -18.79
CA ILE A 408 0.48 26.32 -18.37
C ILE A 408 -0.55 26.22 -19.47
N VAL A 409 -1.75 25.72 -19.15
CA VAL A 409 -2.88 25.68 -20.08
C VAL A 409 -3.65 27.00 -19.95
N PRO A 410 -3.60 27.91 -20.94
CA PRO A 410 -4.21 29.23 -20.81
C PRO A 410 -5.72 29.13 -20.58
N LYS A 411 -6.26 30.00 -19.72
CA LYS A 411 -7.70 30.08 -19.42
C LYS A 411 -8.32 28.83 -18.79
N ALA A 412 -7.52 27.83 -18.42
CA ALA A 412 -8.00 26.63 -17.74
C ALA A 412 -7.97 26.78 -16.22
N GLY A 413 -8.99 26.23 -15.54
CA GLY A 413 -9.09 26.14 -14.09
C GLY A 413 -8.41 24.89 -13.50
N HIS A 414 -8.66 24.62 -12.22
CA HIS A 414 -8.01 23.55 -11.45
C HIS A 414 -8.18 22.14 -12.04
N VAL A 415 -9.35 21.86 -12.62
CA VAL A 415 -9.76 20.53 -13.12
C VAL A 415 -9.80 20.43 -14.64
N PHE A 416 -9.40 21.49 -15.37
CA PHE A 416 -9.35 21.53 -16.84
C PHE A 416 -10.68 21.20 -17.53
N GLU A 417 -11.78 21.79 -17.04
CA GLU A 417 -13.14 21.56 -17.58
C GLU A 417 -13.46 22.44 -18.80
N GLU A 418 -12.63 23.44 -19.09
CA GLU A 418 -12.80 24.33 -20.22
C GLU A 418 -12.62 23.57 -21.55
N PRO A 419 -13.37 23.92 -22.60
CA PRO A 419 -13.29 23.21 -23.89
C PRO A 419 -11.86 23.13 -24.43
N GLY A 420 -11.38 21.92 -24.72
CA GLY A 420 -10.02 21.68 -25.23
C GLY A 420 -8.93 21.62 -24.17
N ALA A 421 -9.21 21.96 -22.90
CA ALA A 421 -8.20 22.01 -21.86
C ALA A 421 -7.69 20.62 -21.47
N LEU A 422 -8.58 19.64 -21.28
CA LEU A 422 -8.20 18.26 -20.95
C LEU A 422 -7.53 17.55 -22.13
N GLU A 423 -7.97 17.83 -23.36
CA GLU A 423 -7.34 17.35 -24.59
C GLU A 423 -5.90 17.86 -24.66
N THR A 424 -5.68 19.16 -24.41
CA THR A 424 -4.35 19.77 -24.36
C THR A 424 -3.46 19.13 -23.28
N VAL A 425 -4.00 18.86 -22.08
CA VAL A 425 -3.27 18.13 -21.03
C VAL A 425 -2.87 16.73 -21.51
N THR A 426 -3.80 16.03 -22.17
CA THR A 426 -3.62 14.66 -22.63
C THR A 426 -2.55 14.59 -23.72
N GLU A 427 -2.56 15.52 -24.67
CA GLU A 427 -1.53 15.65 -25.70
C GLU A 427 -0.15 15.89 -25.09
N MET A 428 -0.04 16.78 -24.09
CA MET A 428 1.22 17.03 -23.38
C MET A 428 1.71 15.81 -22.61
N ALA A 429 0.81 15.10 -21.91
CA ALA A 429 1.15 13.90 -21.16
C ALA A 429 1.60 12.76 -22.09
N ASN A 430 0.87 12.55 -23.18
CA ASN A 430 1.21 11.58 -24.21
C ASN A 430 2.57 11.89 -24.84
N ALA A 431 2.84 13.13 -25.23
CA ALA A 431 4.13 13.52 -25.78
C ALA A 431 5.28 13.28 -24.78
N TRP A 432 5.06 13.57 -23.49
CA TRP A 432 6.04 13.29 -22.43
C TRP A 432 6.32 11.79 -22.30
N PHE A 433 5.28 10.97 -22.15
CA PHE A 433 5.45 9.52 -22.04
C PHE A 433 6.02 8.89 -23.31
N GLN A 434 5.66 9.37 -24.51
CA GLN A 434 6.28 8.90 -25.77
C GLN A 434 7.78 9.14 -25.82
N HIS A 435 8.24 10.25 -25.26
CA HIS A 435 9.65 10.56 -25.21
C HIS A 435 10.41 9.64 -24.24
N TYR A 436 9.90 9.48 -23.01
CA TYR A 436 10.63 8.82 -21.93
C TYR A 436 10.33 7.32 -21.74
N LEU A 437 9.13 6.85 -22.10
CA LEU A 437 8.74 5.44 -22.01
C LEU A 437 9.06 4.71 -23.32
N SER A 438 10.33 4.75 -23.73
CA SER A 438 10.84 3.99 -24.88
C SER A 438 11.77 2.87 -24.40
N PRO A 439 11.77 1.69 -25.03
CA PRO A 439 12.65 0.57 -24.64
C PRO A 439 14.15 0.93 -24.64
N ALA A 440 14.56 1.89 -25.47
CA ALA A 440 15.93 2.42 -25.52
C ALA A 440 16.30 3.35 -24.36
N ALA A 441 15.32 3.90 -23.62
CA ALA A 441 15.55 4.79 -22.47
C ALA A 441 15.86 4.04 -21.16
N LEU A 442 15.79 2.70 -21.18
CA LEU A 442 16.32 1.83 -20.12
C LEU A 442 17.82 1.55 -20.30
N GLU A 443 18.48 2.08 -21.34
CA GLU A 443 19.94 2.20 -21.32
C GLU A 443 20.33 3.24 -20.26
N PRO A 444 21.25 2.90 -19.33
CA PRO A 444 21.71 3.86 -18.33
C PRO A 444 22.29 5.09 -19.06
N ALA A 445 21.82 6.28 -18.67
CA ALA A 445 22.30 7.53 -19.24
C ALA A 445 23.85 7.56 -19.24
N PRO A 446 24.51 7.97 -20.33
CA PRO A 446 25.95 8.14 -20.35
C PRO A 446 26.33 9.15 -19.27
N VAL A 447 27.25 8.76 -18.41
CA VAL A 447 27.88 9.63 -17.41
C VAL A 447 28.37 10.90 -18.14
N ALA A 448 27.81 12.06 -17.80
CA ALA A 448 28.30 13.34 -18.30
C ALA A 448 29.81 13.47 -17.97
N PRO A 449 30.62 14.04 -18.87
CA PRO A 449 32.07 14.02 -18.73
C PRO A 449 32.47 14.76 -17.45
N SER A 450 32.96 14.00 -16.48
CA SER A 450 33.68 14.53 -15.34
C SER A 450 34.87 15.35 -15.86
N VAL A 451 34.91 16.61 -15.47
CA VAL A 451 36.10 17.48 -15.55
C VAL A 451 37.33 16.65 -15.21
N GLU A 452 38.27 16.50 -16.15
CA GLU A 452 39.48 15.70 -15.94
C GLU A 452 40.21 16.10 -14.66
N PRO A 453 40.50 15.13 -13.78
CA PRO A 453 41.69 15.17 -12.94
C PRO A 453 42.55 13.97 -13.33
N GLY A 454 43.61 14.25 -14.09
CA GLY A 454 44.81 13.43 -14.29
C GLY A 454 44.65 11.91 -14.28
N LYS A 455 44.79 11.29 -15.47
CA LYS A 455 44.99 9.84 -15.67
C LYS A 455 45.63 9.10 -14.46
N PRO A 456 44.95 8.10 -13.91
CA PRO A 456 45.59 6.89 -13.39
C PRO A 456 45.22 5.66 -14.24
N ALA A 457 45.98 4.59 -14.04
CA ALA A 457 46.15 3.43 -14.92
C ALA A 457 44.88 2.61 -15.23
N GLN A 458 44.95 1.79 -16.29
CA GLN A 458 43.92 0.83 -16.70
C GLN A 458 43.39 -0.01 -15.52
N PRO A 459 42.07 -0.25 -15.39
CA PRO A 459 41.53 -0.92 -14.22
C PRO A 459 41.82 -2.42 -14.27
N VAL A 460 42.42 -2.94 -13.20
CA VAL A 460 42.35 -4.35 -12.83
C VAL A 460 40.87 -4.72 -12.69
N SER A 461 40.44 -5.83 -13.29
CA SER A 461 39.07 -6.34 -13.11
C SER A 461 38.79 -6.52 -11.61
N ILE A 462 37.69 -5.95 -11.09
CA ILE A 462 37.28 -6.09 -9.68
C ILE A 462 37.27 -7.56 -9.21
N ILE A 463 36.93 -8.48 -10.12
CA ILE A 463 36.94 -9.93 -9.88
C ILE A 463 38.35 -10.45 -9.63
N SER A 464 39.35 -9.95 -10.37
CA SER A 464 40.76 -10.34 -10.15
C SER A 464 41.24 -9.87 -8.80
N ALA A 465 40.96 -8.60 -8.45
CA ALA A 465 41.36 -8.05 -7.16
C ALA A 465 40.63 -8.74 -5.98
N LEU A 466 39.35 -9.06 -6.15
CA LEU A 466 38.59 -9.85 -5.17
C LEU A 466 39.17 -11.25 -4.98
N ARG A 467 39.56 -11.94 -6.07
CA ARG A 467 40.14 -13.28 -6.00
C ARG A 467 41.42 -13.32 -5.16
N ASP A 468 42.22 -12.26 -5.19
CA ASP A 468 43.43 -12.14 -4.38
C ASP A 468 43.13 -11.75 -2.91
N ALA A 469 41.95 -11.21 -2.63
CA ALA A 469 41.54 -10.69 -1.31
C ALA A 469 40.72 -11.67 -0.47
N VAL A 470 40.12 -12.70 -1.07
CA VAL A 470 39.30 -13.70 -0.37
C VAL A 470 40.15 -14.81 0.25
N GLU A 471 39.74 -15.27 1.42
CA GLU A 471 40.34 -16.40 2.12
C GLU A 471 39.38 -17.60 2.05
N PRO A 472 39.67 -18.65 1.24
CA PRO A 472 38.82 -19.84 1.17
C PRO A 472 38.64 -20.50 2.54
N LEU A 473 37.40 -20.90 2.85
CA LEU A 473 37.07 -21.52 4.13
C LEU A 473 36.76 -23.02 3.98
N PRO A 474 37.20 -23.86 4.93
CA PRO A 474 36.76 -25.25 5.00
C PRO A 474 35.27 -25.33 5.41
N ALA A 475 34.75 -26.54 5.61
CA ALA A 475 33.37 -26.70 6.10
C ALA A 475 33.24 -26.20 7.56
N PRO A 476 32.06 -25.69 7.99
CA PRO A 476 31.88 -25.15 9.35
C PRO A 476 32.20 -26.10 10.51
N ASP A 477 32.17 -27.41 10.27
CA ASP A 477 32.53 -28.46 11.24
C ASP A 477 34.05 -28.69 11.36
N ASP A 478 34.85 -28.18 10.43
CA ASP A 478 36.30 -28.17 10.52
C ASP A 478 36.76 -27.05 11.49
N PRO A 479 37.55 -27.36 12.53
CA PRO A 479 38.07 -26.34 13.46
C PRO A 479 38.81 -25.18 12.78
N ALA A 480 39.42 -25.42 11.62
CA ALA A 480 40.11 -24.38 10.86
C ALA A 480 39.14 -23.28 10.36
N PHE A 481 37.84 -23.60 10.13
CA PHE A 481 36.83 -22.63 9.77
C PHE A 481 36.73 -21.51 10.80
N ALA A 482 36.50 -21.88 12.07
CA ALA A 482 36.28 -20.91 13.13
C ALA A 482 37.57 -20.16 13.51
N SER A 483 38.75 -20.78 13.32
CA SER A 483 40.04 -20.15 13.60
C SER A 483 40.29 -18.89 12.77
N ALA A 484 39.74 -18.82 11.54
CA ALA A 484 39.84 -17.62 10.69
C ALA A 484 39.25 -16.37 11.36
N PHE A 485 38.31 -16.55 12.30
CA PHE A 485 37.59 -15.48 12.99
C PHE A 485 38.25 -15.02 14.30
N ASP A 486 39.36 -15.65 14.72
CA ASP A 486 40.15 -15.21 15.89
C ASP A 486 40.56 -13.73 15.78
N ARG A 487 40.72 -13.22 14.55
CA ARG A 487 41.05 -11.82 14.24
C ARG A 487 39.97 -10.79 14.61
N PHE A 488 38.75 -11.22 14.89
CA PHE A 488 37.66 -10.35 15.36
C PHE A 488 37.47 -10.42 16.87
N ALA A 489 38.21 -11.30 17.54
CA ALA A 489 38.07 -11.55 18.96
C ALA A 489 38.50 -10.39 19.86
N SER A 490 39.26 -9.41 19.35
CA SER A 490 39.57 -8.19 20.11
C SER A 490 38.34 -7.30 20.32
N SER A 491 37.29 -7.46 19.52
CA SER A 491 36.05 -6.72 19.68
C SER A 491 35.32 -7.16 20.95
N ARG A 492 34.70 -6.20 21.62
CA ARG A 492 33.82 -6.43 22.76
C ARG A 492 32.50 -7.07 22.33
N VAL A 493 32.00 -6.67 21.17
CA VAL A 493 30.77 -7.22 20.58
C VAL A 493 31.05 -7.70 19.16
N VAL A 494 30.70 -8.94 18.86
CA VAL A 494 30.78 -9.52 17.51
C VAL A 494 29.35 -9.81 17.05
N LEU A 495 28.88 -9.07 16.05
CA LEU A 495 27.57 -9.27 15.43
C LEU A 495 27.73 -10.18 14.21
N LEU A 496 27.04 -11.31 14.22
CA LEU A 496 27.03 -12.30 13.15
C LEU A 496 25.67 -12.28 12.46
N GLY A 497 25.69 -11.85 11.20
CA GLY A 497 24.54 -11.76 10.33
C GLY A 497 24.09 -13.10 9.76
N GLU A 498 23.00 -13.05 9.02
CA GLU A 498 22.61 -14.06 8.04
C GLU A 498 21.81 -13.38 6.93
N ALA A 499 22.04 -13.77 5.67
CA ALA A 499 21.22 -13.29 4.55
C ALA A 499 19.86 -14.00 4.47
N SER A 500 19.67 -15.06 5.27
CA SER A 500 18.38 -15.68 5.46
C SER A 500 18.16 -16.37 6.80
N HIS A 501 16.96 -16.26 7.34
CA HIS A 501 16.58 -16.90 8.60
C HIS A 501 16.44 -18.43 8.52
N GLY A 502 16.30 -18.98 7.31
CA GLY A 502 15.94 -20.38 7.08
C GLY A 502 17.06 -21.28 6.55
N THR A 503 18.32 -20.87 6.68
CA THR A 503 19.46 -21.53 6.01
C THR A 503 20.46 -22.17 6.97
N SER A 504 20.68 -23.48 6.85
CA SER A 504 21.46 -24.31 7.78
C SER A 504 22.93 -23.90 7.87
N GLU A 505 23.58 -23.59 6.74
CA GLU A 505 25.00 -23.21 6.72
C GLU A 505 25.27 -21.96 7.55
N PHE A 506 24.35 -20.99 7.56
CA PHE A 506 24.48 -19.78 8.36
C PHE A 506 24.41 -20.10 9.86
N TYR A 507 23.47 -20.94 10.31
CA TYR A 507 23.44 -21.39 11.72
C TYR A 507 24.70 -22.18 12.11
N ARG A 508 25.14 -23.11 11.26
CA ARG A 508 26.35 -23.92 11.53
C ARG A 508 27.60 -23.07 11.61
N ALA A 509 27.76 -22.09 10.72
CA ALA A 509 28.87 -21.16 10.73
C ALA A 509 28.85 -20.24 11.94
N ARG A 510 27.69 -19.62 12.25
CA ARG A 510 27.52 -18.80 13.45
C ARG A 510 27.82 -19.59 14.72
N ALA A 511 27.35 -20.84 14.80
CA ALA A 511 27.65 -21.74 15.91
C ALA A 511 29.16 -22.02 16.02
N ALA A 512 29.85 -22.36 14.91
CA ALA A 512 31.28 -22.64 14.92
C ALA A 512 32.11 -21.43 15.39
N ILE A 513 31.81 -20.24 14.85
CA ILE A 513 32.47 -18.99 15.25
C ILE A 513 32.23 -18.71 16.73
N THR A 514 30.98 -18.81 17.18
CA THR A 514 30.60 -18.51 18.56
C THR A 514 31.25 -19.48 19.55
N ARG A 515 31.30 -20.79 19.23
CA ARG A 515 32.03 -21.81 20.02
C ARG A 515 33.49 -21.41 20.20
N ARG A 516 34.17 -21.05 19.11
CA ARG A 516 35.57 -20.63 19.13
C ARG A 516 35.79 -19.38 20.00
N LEU A 517 34.91 -18.38 19.87
CA LEU A 517 34.98 -17.14 20.66
C LEU A 517 34.77 -17.39 22.15
N ILE A 518 33.85 -18.30 22.51
CA ILE A 518 33.62 -18.72 23.90
C ILE A 518 34.85 -19.44 24.45
N GLU A 519 35.32 -20.47 23.75
CA GLU A 519 36.36 -21.38 24.27
C GLU A 519 37.74 -20.74 24.37
N HIS A 520 38.06 -19.80 23.46
CA HIS A 520 39.41 -19.27 23.33
C HIS A 520 39.54 -17.77 23.59
N HIS A 521 38.45 -17.02 23.57
CA HIS A 521 38.51 -15.55 23.57
C HIS A 521 37.63 -14.86 24.63
N GLY A 522 37.11 -15.64 25.59
CA GLY A 522 36.45 -15.13 26.79
C GLY A 522 35.07 -14.52 26.54
N PHE A 523 34.37 -14.91 25.47
CA PHE A 523 32.98 -14.50 25.27
C PHE A 523 32.06 -15.31 26.20
N THR A 524 31.22 -14.61 26.96
CA THR A 524 30.32 -15.21 27.97
C THR A 524 28.85 -14.85 27.75
N VAL A 525 28.55 -14.03 26.74
CA VAL A 525 27.19 -13.62 26.38
C VAL A 525 26.91 -14.04 24.94
N VAL A 526 25.84 -14.81 24.75
CA VAL A 526 25.22 -15.02 23.44
C VAL A 526 23.88 -14.29 23.44
N ALA A 527 23.71 -13.34 22.55
CA ALA A 527 22.47 -12.58 22.38
C ALA A 527 21.89 -12.87 21.00
N VAL A 528 20.58 -13.07 20.90
CA VAL A 528 19.93 -13.46 19.65
C VAL A 528 18.71 -12.60 19.35
N GLU A 529 18.37 -12.46 18.07
CA GLU A 529 17.12 -11.86 17.56
C GLU A 529 15.92 -12.78 17.86
N ALA A 530 15.69 -13.02 19.14
CA ALA A 530 14.57 -13.77 19.67
C ALA A 530 13.93 -12.99 20.82
N ASP A 531 12.68 -13.35 21.12
CA ASP A 531 11.98 -12.84 22.28
C ASP A 531 12.70 -13.17 23.59
N TRP A 532 12.81 -12.18 24.48
CA TRP A 532 13.43 -12.34 25.79
C TRP A 532 12.95 -13.58 26.58
N PRO A 533 11.63 -13.79 26.82
CA PRO A 533 11.18 -14.93 27.62
C PRO A 533 11.44 -16.30 26.97
N ASP A 534 11.48 -16.38 25.63
CA ASP A 534 11.78 -17.63 24.92
C ASP A 534 13.26 -17.99 25.04
N ALA A 535 14.14 -17.00 24.85
CA ALA A 535 15.58 -17.17 25.07
C ALA A 535 15.92 -17.46 26.55
N ALA A 536 15.19 -16.87 27.50
CA ALA A 536 15.36 -17.14 28.93
C ALA A 536 15.08 -18.62 29.29
N ALA A 537 14.23 -19.31 28.53
CA ALA A 537 14.02 -20.74 28.71
C ALA A 537 15.25 -21.57 28.27
N ILE A 538 15.91 -21.18 27.17
CA ILE A 538 17.19 -21.78 26.73
C ILE A 538 18.27 -21.49 27.78
N ASP A 539 18.37 -20.25 28.23
CA ASP A 539 19.36 -19.82 29.22
C ASP A 539 19.28 -20.62 30.52
N ARG A 540 18.06 -20.77 31.05
CA ARG A 540 17.76 -21.63 32.20
C ARG A 540 18.22 -23.06 31.98
N HIS A 541 18.01 -23.60 30.78
CA HIS A 541 18.44 -24.93 30.41
C HIS A 541 19.98 -25.07 30.36
N ILE A 542 20.67 -24.16 29.69
CA ILE A 542 22.14 -24.25 29.50
C ILE A 542 22.91 -23.88 30.77
N ARG A 543 22.36 -23.04 31.66
CA ARG A 543 22.97 -22.68 32.95
C ARG A 543 22.50 -23.58 34.10
N GLN A 544 21.63 -24.56 33.80
CA GLN A 544 21.08 -25.54 34.74
C GLN A 544 20.35 -24.90 35.94
N LEU A 545 19.66 -23.79 35.70
CA LEU A 545 18.88 -23.13 36.73
C LEU A 545 17.59 -23.94 37.02
N PRO A 546 16.99 -23.79 38.22
CA PRO A 546 15.78 -24.53 38.58
C PRO A 546 14.67 -24.38 37.54
N TYR A 547 13.99 -25.49 37.23
CA TYR A 547 12.86 -25.50 36.31
C TYR A 547 11.76 -24.57 36.80
N GLN A 548 11.24 -23.74 35.89
CA GLN A 548 10.08 -22.91 36.12
C GLN A 548 8.99 -23.28 35.11
N PRO A 549 7.79 -23.68 35.55
CA PRO A 549 6.71 -24.01 34.63
C PRO A 549 6.25 -22.73 33.92
N THR A 550 6.42 -22.69 32.60
CA THR A 550 5.89 -21.61 31.76
C THR A 550 4.47 -21.95 31.31
N ARG A 551 3.59 -20.94 31.29
CA ARG A 551 2.21 -21.11 30.78
C ARG A 551 2.15 -21.23 29.25
N VAL A 552 3.15 -20.69 28.57
CA VAL A 552 3.32 -20.72 27.11
C VAL A 552 4.62 -21.48 26.82
N SER A 553 4.59 -22.37 25.83
CA SER A 553 5.79 -23.08 25.41
C SER A 553 6.68 -22.13 24.59
N PRO A 554 7.99 -22.05 24.87
CA PRO A 554 8.91 -21.23 24.08
C PRO A 554 8.92 -21.63 22.60
N PHE A 555 9.16 -20.64 21.73
CA PHE A 555 9.33 -20.81 20.28
C PHE A 555 8.14 -21.52 19.61
N THR A 556 6.93 -21.19 20.05
CA THR A 556 5.67 -21.69 19.45
C THR A 556 4.92 -20.66 18.62
N ARG A 557 5.43 -19.42 18.58
CA ARG A 557 4.96 -18.34 17.70
C ARG A 557 5.62 -18.46 16.33
N PHE A 558 4.97 -17.92 15.30
CA PHE A 558 5.55 -17.82 13.97
C PHE A 558 6.77 -16.88 13.98
N PRO A 559 7.85 -17.21 13.25
CA PRO A 559 8.12 -18.52 12.63
C PRO A 559 8.52 -19.57 13.68
N THR A 560 7.91 -20.75 13.62
CA THR A 560 8.16 -21.80 14.62
C THR A 560 9.46 -22.56 14.40
N TRP A 561 10.18 -22.32 13.30
CA TRP A 561 11.39 -23.08 12.89
C TRP A 561 12.69 -22.30 13.04
N MET A 562 12.65 -20.97 13.09
CA MET A 562 13.84 -20.11 13.06
C MET A 562 14.82 -20.44 14.19
N TRP A 563 14.33 -20.49 15.43
CA TRP A 563 15.14 -20.88 16.59
C TRP A 563 14.94 -22.35 17.02
N ARG A 564 13.92 -23.02 16.45
CA ARG A 564 13.55 -24.40 16.80
C ARG A 564 13.89 -25.36 15.67
N ASN A 565 15.16 -25.43 15.35
CA ASN A 565 15.71 -26.32 14.34
C ASN A 565 16.90 -27.13 14.89
N ARG A 566 17.32 -28.12 14.11
CA ARG A 566 18.42 -29.02 14.49
C ARG A 566 19.75 -28.30 14.74
N ASP A 567 20.10 -27.31 13.92
CA ASP A 567 21.40 -26.62 14.04
C ASP A 567 21.48 -25.79 15.33
N VAL A 568 20.37 -25.17 15.74
CA VAL A 568 20.25 -24.45 17.02
C VAL A 568 20.25 -25.42 18.20
N ASP A 569 19.55 -26.55 18.11
CA ASP A 569 19.55 -27.58 19.16
C ASP A 569 20.97 -28.15 19.40
N ASP A 570 21.72 -28.43 18.33
CA ASP A 570 23.11 -28.87 18.40
C ASP A 570 24.01 -27.81 19.08
N PHE A 571 23.75 -26.52 18.83
CA PHE A 571 24.46 -25.42 19.48
C PHE A 571 24.09 -25.26 20.97
N ILE A 572 22.82 -25.36 21.33
CA ILE A 572 22.34 -25.36 22.72
C ILE A 572 22.96 -26.54 23.49
N GLY A 573 23.00 -27.72 22.87
CA GLY A 573 23.65 -28.90 23.45
C GLY A 573 25.14 -28.68 23.73
N PHE A 574 25.84 -27.95 22.86
CA PHE A 574 27.22 -27.50 23.14
C PHE A 574 27.28 -26.55 24.33
N LEU A 575 26.46 -25.49 24.35
CA LEU A 575 26.50 -24.47 25.40
C LEU A 575 26.26 -25.08 26.78
N ARG A 576 25.31 -26.01 26.88
CA ARG A 576 25.06 -26.75 28.11
C ARG A 576 26.30 -27.54 28.55
N ARG A 577 26.89 -28.36 27.67
CA ARG A 577 28.10 -29.14 27.99
C ARG A 577 29.28 -28.24 28.38
N HIS A 578 29.44 -27.09 27.74
CA HIS A 578 30.46 -26.11 28.09
C HIS A 578 30.23 -25.56 29.51
N ASN A 579 29.01 -25.14 29.80
CA ASN A 579 28.63 -24.59 31.11
C ASN A 579 28.69 -25.62 32.24
N ASP A 580 28.42 -26.90 31.96
CA ASP A 580 28.52 -28.00 32.93
C ASP A 580 29.92 -28.09 33.56
N ALA A 581 30.96 -27.76 32.78
CA ALA A 581 32.35 -27.77 33.23
C ALA A 581 32.81 -26.46 33.91
N LYS A 582 31.92 -25.47 34.06
CA LYS A 582 32.25 -24.11 34.51
C LYS A 582 31.56 -23.72 35.82
N PRO A 583 32.24 -22.93 36.67
CA PRO A 583 31.59 -22.33 37.83
C PRO A 583 30.52 -21.31 37.40
N PRO A 584 29.46 -21.08 38.19
CA PRO A 584 28.31 -20.26 37.80
C PRO A 584 28.64 -18.89 37.19
N GLU A 585 29.66 -18.22 37.70
CA GLU A 585 30.14 -16.90 37.27
C GLU A 585 30.86 -16.88 35.92
N GLU A 586 31.38 -18.03 35.46
CA GLU A 586 32.03 -18.18 34.16
C GLU A 586 31.09 -18.77 33.10
N ARG A 587 29.86 -19.13 33.47
CA ARG A 587 28.93 -19.77 32.54
C ARG A 587 28.47 -18.79 31.48
N VAL A 588 28.43 -19.27 30.25
CA VAL A 588 27.84 -18.56 29.12
C VAL A 588 26.34 -18.39 29.37
N SER A 589 25.86 -17.17 29.13
CA SER A 589 24.45 -16.81 29.23
C SER A 589 23.86 -16.58 27.83
N PHE A 590 22.56 -16.84 27.70
CA PHE A 590 21.82 -16.75 26.43
C PHE A 590 20.65 -15.77 26.57
N HIS A 591 20.58 -14.74 25.72
CA HIS A 591 19.62 -13.65 25.87
C HIS A 591 18.89 -13.37 24.57
N GLY A 592 17.59 -13.12 24.67
CA GLY A 592 16.79 -12.60 23.56
C GLY A 592 16.90 -11.08 23.55
N LEU A 593 16.90 -10.46 22.37
CA LEU A 593 16.94 -9.00 22.24
C LEU A 593 15.60 -8.40 21.81
N ASP A 594 14.68 -9.22 21.30
CA ASP A 594 13.47 -8.77 20.61
C ASP A 594 12.27 -8.57 21.56
N LEU A 595 11.21 -7.91 21.06
CA LEU A 595 10.15 -7.33 21.89
C LEU A 595 8.72 -7.85 21.64
N TYR A 596 8.53 -8.98 20.96
CA TYR A 596 7.19 -9.39 20.55
C TYR A 596 6.41 -10.15 21.64
N SER A 597 7.10 -10.86 22.54
CA SER A 597 6.45 -11.69 23.57
C SER A 597 5.87 -10.91 24.77
N MET A 598 4.87 -10.06 24.54
CA MET A 598 4.23 -9.25 25.59
C MET A 598 3.54 -10.12 26.65
N THR A 599 2.74 -11.12 26.26
CA THR A 599 1.97 -11.96 27.18
C THR A 599 2.88 -12.78 28.10
N ALA A 600 3.91 -13.41 27.52
CA ALA A 600 4.90 -14.18 28.30
C ALA A 600 5.70 -13.27 29.24
N SER A 601 6.04 -12.05 28.82
CA SER A 601 6.74 -11.07 29.66
C SER A 601 5.89 -10.57 30.84
N ILE A 602 4.59 -10.32 30.62
CA ILE A 602 3.66 -10.01 31.72
C ILE A 602 3.64 -11.16 32.74
N ALA A 603 3.55 -12.41 32.27
CA ALA A 603 3.54 -13.57 33.15
C ALA A 603 4.82 -13.66 33.99
N ALA A 604 6.00 -13.44 33.39
CA ALA A 604 7.29 -13.45 34.08
C ALA A 604 7.36 -12.39 35.19
N VAL A 605 6.93 -11.14 34.91
CA VAL A 605 6.88 -10.06 35.91
C VAL A 605 5.97 -10.43 37.08
N LEU A 606 4.76 -10.94 36.79
CA LEU A 606 3.80 -11.31 37.82
C LEU A 606 4.29 -12.47 38.69
N THR A 607 4.91 -13.50 38.09
CA THR A 607 5.49 -14.63 38.82
C THR A 607 6.61 -14.19 39.77
N TYR A 608 7.46 -13.26 39.35
CA TYR A 608 8.48 -12.70 40.23
C TYR A 608 7.86 -11.92 41.40
N LEU A 609 6.96 -10.98 41.11
CA LEU A 609 6.31 -10.15 42.13
C LEU A 609 5.50 -10.98 43.12
N ASP A 610 4.78 -12.02 42.68
CA ASP A 610 4.05 -12.92 43.58
C ASP A 610 4.94 -13.53 44.67
N ARG A 611 6.22 -13.75 44.37
CA ARG A 611 7.19 -14.28 45.32
C ARG A 611 7.78 -13.20 46.22
N VAL A 612 8.14 -12.04 45.66
CA VAL A 612 8.95 -11.04 46.38
C VAL A 612 8.14 -9.89 47.02
N ASP A 613 7.00 -9.53 46.43
CA ASP A 613 6.07 -8.50 46.89
C ASP A 613 4.64 -8.76 46.35
N PRO A 614 3.84 -9.59 47.04
CA PRO A 614 2.47 -9.94 46.60
C PRO A 614 1.53 -8.74 46.46
N ALA A 615 1.78 -7.65 47.19
CA ALA A 615 0.98 -6.44 47.08
C ALA A 615 1.28 -5.71 45.75
N ALA A 616 2.56 -5.59 45.40
CA ALA A 616 2.97 -5.09 44.09
C ALA A 616 2.48 -6.01 42.95
N ALA A 617 2.43 -7.33 43.16
CA ALA A 617 1.88 -8.27 42.19
C ALA A 617 0.39 -8.04 41.93
N ALA A 618 -0.41 -7.73 42.97
CA ALA A 618 -1.83 -7.41 42.84
C ALA A 618 -2.04 -6.12 42.04
N GLU A 619 -1.23 -5.09 42.31
CA GLU A 619 -1.26 -3.82 41.57
C GLU A 619 -0.82 -4.00 40.10
N ALA A 620 0.25 -4.76 39.85
CA ALA A 620 0.69 -5.07 38.49
C ALA A 620 -0.39 -5.82 37.68
N ARG A 621 -1.13 -6.75 38.31
CA ARG A 621 -2.28 -7.42 37.67
C ARG A 621 -3.38 -6.43 37.30
N ALA A 622 -3.70 -5.48 38.18
CA ALA A 622 -4.70 -4.47 37.91
C ALA A 622 -4.28 -3.57 36.73
N ARG A 623 -3.01 -3.17 36.68
CA ARG A 623 -2.46 -2.30 35.62
C ARG A 623 -2.35 -2.99 34.27
N TYR A 624 -1.91 -4.26 34.24
CA TYR A 624 -1.88 -5.06 33.01
C TYR A 624 -3.27 -5.54 32.59
N GLY A 625 -4.28 -5.46 33.45
CA GLY A 625 -5.64 -5.91 33.16
C GLY A 625 -6.28 -5.28 31.92
N CYS A 626 -5.86 -4.07 31.54
CA CYS A 626 -6.35 -3.42 30.33
C CYS A 626 -5.82 -4.06 29.02
N LEU A 627 -4.70 -4.79 29.09
CA LEU A 627 -4.13 -5.55 27.96
C LEU A 627 -4.73 -6.96 27.85
N ALA A 628 -5.33 -7.48 28.93
CA ALA A 628 -5.86 -8.85 28.97
C ALA A 628 -6.87 -9.18 27.85
N PRO A 629 -7.82 -8.29 27.47
CA PRO A 629 -8.73 -8.55 26.35
C PRO A 629 -8.04 -8.70 25.00
N TRP A 630 -6.82 -8.19 24.87
CA TRP A 630 -6.05 -8.11 23.62
C TRP A 630 -4.88 -9.09 23.57
N SER A 631 -4.70 -9.93 24.60
CA SER A 631 -3.55 -10.84 24.74
C SER A 631 -3.38 -11.84 23.58
N ARG A 632 -4.40 -12.03 22.75
CA ARG A 632 -4.38 -12.85 21.53
C ARG A 632 -4.42 -12.05 20.22
N GLU A 633 -4.74 -10.75 20.30
CA GLU A 633 -4.95 -9.85 19.15
C GLU A 633 -4.30 -8.46 19.39
N LEU A 634 -2.97 -8.42 19.60
CA LEU A 634 -2.25 -7.18 19.93
C LEU A 634 -2.26 -6.15 18.79
N ALA A 635 -2.37 -6.62 17.54
CA ALA A 635 -2.62 -5.74 16.39
C ALA A 635 -3.97 -5.02 16.51
N ALA A 636 -5.02 -5.70 16.99
CA ALA A 636 -6.33 -5.08 17.23
C ALA A 636 -6.27 -4.04 18.36
N TYR A 637 -5.44 -4.25 19.38
CA TYR A 637 -5.14 -3.24 20.40
C TYR A 637 -4.53 -1.97 19.79
N GLY A 638 -3.53 -2.13 18.92
CA GLY A 638 -2.92 -1.00 18.21
C GLY A 638 -3.95 -0.19 17.42
N ARG A 639 -4.86 -0.84 16.66
CA ARG A 639 -5.98 -0.16 15.98
C ARG A 639 -6.92 0.55 16.95
N ALA A 640 -7.30 -0.12 18.02
CA ALA A 640 -8.21 0.43 19.02
C ALA A 640 -7.62 1.67 19.70
N SER A 641 -6.31 1.67 19.96
CA SER A 641 -5.59 2.77 20.60
C SER A 641 -5.61 4.09 19.81
N LEU A 642 -5.91 4.05 18.50
CA LEU A 642 -6.04 5.21 17.61
C LEU A 642 -7.36 5.99 17.80
N SER A 643 -8.35 5.39 18.46
CA SER A 643 -9.65 6.03 18.70
C SER A 643 -9.61 6.91 19.95
N LYS A 644 -10.14 8.14 19.87
CA LYS A 644 -10.25 9.05 21.03
C LYS A 644 -11.05 8.37 22.15
N GLY A 645 -10.36 7.98 23.22
CA GLY A 645 -10.93 7.32 24.41
C GLY A 645 -10.30 5.97 24.79
N TYR A 646 -9.43 5.39 23.95
CA TYR A 646 -8.88 4.03 24.15
C TYR A 646 -7.38 3.96 24.53
N ALA A 647 -6.68 5.09 24.65
CA ALA A 647 -5.30 5.16 25.15
C ALA A 647 -5.23 4.93 26.69
N LEU A 648 -5.74 3.80 27.16
CA LEU A 648 -5.92 3.51 28.59
C LEU A 648 -4.72 2.77 29.23
N CYS A 649 -3.87 2.10 28.44
CA CYS A 649 -2.84 1.20 28.99
C CYS A 649 -1.44 1.79 29.13
N GLU A 650 -1.07 2.81 28.34
CA GLU A 650 0.30 3.39 28.34
C GLU A 650 0.76 3.78 29.76
N LEU A 651 -0.01 4.62 30.45
CA LEU A 651 0.34 5.11 31.79
C LEU A 651 0.36 3.98 32.84
N PRO A 652 -0.65 3.10 32.94
CA PRO A 652 -0.59 1.94 33.84
C PRO A 652 0.60 1.01 33.58
N VAL A 653 0.90 0.67 32.31
CA VAL A 653 2.00 -0.23 31.94
C VAL A 653 3.35 0.37 32.32
N ALA A 654 3.60 1.64 31.94
CA ALA A 654 4.83 2.33 32.27
C ALA A 654 5.04 2.46 33.79
N ARG A 655 3.96 2.69 34.57
CA ARG A 655 4.03 2.76 36.03
C ARG A 655 4.48 1.45 36.67
N THR A 656 4.13 0.29 36.13
CA THR A 656 4.63 -1.01 36.66
C THR A 656 6.15 -1.11 36.54
N LEU A 657 6.72 -0.66 35.41
CA LEU A 657 8.17 -0.59 35.24
C LEU A 657 8.80 0.42 36.22
N VAL A 658 8.21 1.61 36.36
CA VAL A 658 8.71 2.64 37.27
C VAL A 658 8.73 2.13 38.72
N ASP A 659 7.67 1.48 39.18
CA ASP A 659 7.59 0.97 40.56
C ASP A 659 8.60 -0.16 40.82
N LEU A 660 8.87 -1.04 39.84
CA LEU A 660 9.92 -2.04 39.93
C LEU A 660 11.31 -1.39 40.11
N LEU A 661 11.61 -0.37 39.30
CA LEU A 661 12.88 0.36 39.36
C LEU A 661 13.02 1.19 40.64
N GLN A 662 11.95 1.82 41.13
CA GLN A 662 11.97 2.55 42.41
C GLN A 662 12.27 1.64 43.61
N ASN A 663 11.94 0.36 43.51
CA ASN A 663 12.21 -0.65 44.54
C ASN A 663 13.51 -1.45 44.30
N GLU A 664 14.34 -1.04 43.33
CA GLU A 664 15.55 -1.76 42.91
C GLU A 664 16.46 -2.16 44.08
N LEU A 665 16.82 -1.22 44.96
CA LEU A 665 17.69 -1.51 46.12
C LEU A 665 17.10 -2.57 47.06
N ARG A 666 15.77 -2.62 47.19
CA ARG A 666 15.05 -3.57 48.06
C ARG A 666 14.89 -4.95 47.42
N TYR A 667 14.73 -5.00 46.10
CA TYR A 667 14.49 -6.25 45.36
C TYR A 667 15.81 -6.90 44.91
N ALA A 668 16.75 -6.12 44.40
CA ALA A 668 18.06 -6.62 43.97
C ALA A 668 18.89 -7.19 45.13
N SER A 669 18.74 -6.66 46.35
CA SER A 669 19.39 -7.18 47.56
C SER A 669 18.85 -8.54 48.03
N ARG A 670 17.68 -8.97 47.53
CA ARG A 670 17.09 -10.29 47.80
C ARG A 670 17.45 -11.30 46.73
N ASP A 671 17.40 -10.92 45.45
CA ASP A 671 17.53 -11.83 44.30
C ASP A 671 17.90 -11.06 43.01
N GLY A 672 19.15 -10.58 42.93
CA GLY A 672 19.61 -9.68 41.87
C GLY A 672 19.42 -10.18 40.44
N GLU A 673 19.64 -11.48 40.20
CA GLU A 673 19.52 -12.06 38.86
C GLU A 673 18.07 -12.17 38.39
N GLN A 674 17.16 -12.64 39.26
CA GLN A 674 15.74 -12.70 38.91
C GLN A 674 15.09 -11.31 38.91
N PHE A 675 15.63 -10.36 39.68
CA PHE A 675 15.24 -8.95 39.56
C PHE A 675 15.64 -8.37 38.20
N PHE A 676 16.85 -8.69 37.70
CA PHE A 676 17.27 -8.27 36.37
C PHE A 676 16.34 -8.83 35.29
N ASP A 677 16.04 -10.14 35.33
CA ASP A 677 15.10 -10.79 34.40
C ASP A 677 13.70 -10.15 34.46
N ALA A 678 13.12 -9.98 35.66
CA ALA A 678 11.82 -9.35 35.82
C ALA A 678 11.79 -7.90 35.32
N THR A 679 12.88 -7.15 35.53
CA THR A 679 13.00 -5.76 35.05
C THR A 679 13.11 -5.71 33.52
N GLN A 680 13.84 -6.63 32.88
CA GLN A 680 13.88 -6.71 31.41
C GLN A 680 12.51 -7.05 30.83
N ASN A 681 11.80 -8.03 31.40
CA ASN A 681 10.43 -8.36 30.99
C ASN A 681 9.49 -7.14 31.15
N ALA A 682 9.60 -6.37 32.24
CA ALA A 682 8.79 -5.16 32.41
C ALA A 682 9.10 -4.07 31.36
N ARG A 683 10.38 -3.91 30.97
CA ARG A 683 10.80 -3.02 29.88
C ARG A 683 10.27 -3.49 28.53
N LEU A 684 10.31 -4.80 28.28
CA LEU A 684 9.75 -5.39 27.07
C LEU A 684 8.26 -5.07 26.98
N VAL A 685 7.47 -5.29 28.03
CA VAL A 685 6.03 -4.96 28.01
C VAL A 685 5.77 -3.49 27.69
N ALA A 686 6.54 -2.56 28.28
CA ALA A 686 6.39 -1.14 28.00
C ALA A 686 6.76 -0.77 26.56
N ASN A 687 7.84 -1.32 26.02
CA ASN A 687 8.28 -1.07 24.65
C ASN A 687 7.36 -1.76 23.63
N ALA A 688 6.88 -2.95 23.92
CA ALA A 688 5.93 -3.69 23.09
C ALA A 688 4.59 -2.95 23.01
N GLU A 689 4.06 -2.43 24.12
CA GLU A 689 2.83 -1.61 24.10
C GLU A 689 3.00 -0.40 23.19
N ARG A 690 4.12 0.31 23.33
CA ARG A 690 4.44 1.45 22.49
C ARG A 690 4.59 1.04 21.03
N TYR A 691 5.28 -0.06 20.75
CA TYR A 691 5.46 -0.63 19.42
C TYR A 691 4.11 -0.87 18.73
N TYR A 692 3.19 -1.59 19.37
CA TYR A 692 1.88 -1.90 18.78
C TYR A 692 1.02 -0.66 18.56
N ARG A 693 1.20 0.39 19.36
CA ARG A 693 0.55 1.69 19.13
C ARG A 693 1.15 2.44 17.94
N VAL A 694 2.48 2.51 17.82
CA VAL A 694 3.15 3.27 16.73
C VAL A 694 3.14 2.53 15.39
N MET A 695 2.90 1.22 15.39
CA MET A 695 2.79 0.38 14.18
C MET A 695 1.78 0.92 13.15
N TYR A 696 0.78 1.68 13.58
CA TYR A 696 -0.24 2.28 12.70
C TYR A 696 0.06 3.74 12.27
N TYR A 697 1.17 4.33 12.73
CA TYR A 697 1.58 5.70 12.40
C TYR A 697 2.71 5.74 11.34
N GLY A 698 3.45 4.65 11.12
CA GLY A 698 4.45 4.54 10.06
C GLY A 698 5.43 3.38 10.25
N SER A 699 5.86 2.75 9.14
CA SER A 699 6.68 1.53 9.12
C SER A 699 8.13 1.73 9.64
N HIS A 700 8.73 2.91 9.40
CA HIS A 700 10.07 3.23 9.88
C HIS A 700 10.12 3.57 11.39
N GLU A 701 9.03 4.10 11.97
CA GLU A 701 8.99 4.42 13.41
C GLU A 701 8.94 3.14 14.27
N SER A 702 8.16 2.14 13.84
CA SER A 702 8.10 0.84 14.51
C SER A 702 9.42 0.07 14.35
N TRP A 703 10.05 0.11 13.17
CA TRP A 703 11.39 -0.43 12.93
C TRP A 703 12.42 0.19 13.88
N ASN A 704 12.48 1.52 13.90
CA ASN A 704 13.42 2.27 14.72
C ASN A 704 13.24 2.02 16.22
N LEU A 705 12.01 1.78 16.67
CA LEU A 705 11.73 1.41 18.05
C LEU A 705 12.27 0.00 18.36
N ARG A 706 12.06 -0.96 17.45
CA ARG A 706 12.51 -2.35 17.62
C ARG A 706 14.03 -2.46 17.71
N ASP A 707 14.76 -1.88 16.77
CA ASP A 707 16.22 -1.97 16.79
C ASP A 707 16.86 -1.18 17.93
N ARG A 708 16.26 -0.05 18.34
CA ARG A 708 16.68 0.63 19.58
C ARG A 708 16.45 -0.22 20.80
N HIS A 709 15.31 -0.92 20.88
CA HIS A 709 15.04 -1.85 21.96
C HIS A 709 16.11 -2.95 22.02
N MET A 710 16.41 -3.61 20.90
CA MET A 710 17.45 -4.65 20.84
C MET A 710 18.81 -4.12 21.30
N PHE A 711 19.20 -2.93 20.82
CA PHE A 711 20.45 -2.30 21.21
C PHE A 711 20.49 -1.96 22.71
N GLU A 712 19.44 -1.33 23.25
CA GLU A 712 19.38 -0.98 24.68
C GLU A 712 19.36 -2.23 25.58
N THR A 713 18.70 -3.30 25.14
CA THR A 713 18.72 -4.60 25.84
C THR A 713 20.13 -5.17 25.85
N LEU A 714 20.84 -5.14 24.71
CA LEU A 714 22.25 -5.54 24.65
C LEU A 714 23.14 -4.71 25.59
N GLN A 715 22.95 -3.39 25.66
CA GLN A 715 23.69 -2.53 26.60
C GLN A 715 23.49 -2.98 28.06
N ARG A 716 22.26 -3.34 28.43
CA ARG A 716 21.93 -3.80 29.78
C ARG A 716 22.53 -5.17 30.07
N VAL A 717 22.49 -6.09 29.11
CA VAL A 717 23.12 -7.42 29.23
C VAL A 717 24.64 -7.29 29.39
N LEU A 718 25.29 -6.43 28.59
CA LEU A 718 26.73 -6.16 28.72
C LEU A 718 27.07 -5.48 30.05
N ALA A 719 26.27 -4.53 30.50
CA ALA A 719 26.46 -3.90 31.81
C ALA A 719 26.32 -4.91 32.96
N TRP A 720 25.38 -5.86 32.85
CA TRP A 720 25.18 -6.95 33.81
C TRP A 720 26.34 -7.94 33.80
N ALA A 721 26.86 -8.31 32.62
CA ALA A 721 28.03 -9.16 32.48
C ALA A 721 29.32 -8.53 33.01
N GLY A 722 29.33 -7.20 33.21
CA GLY A 722 30.45 -6.44 33.75
C GLY A 722 31.27 -5.70 32.69
N PRO A 723 32.27 -4.91 33.11
CA PRO A 723 33.07 -4.06 32.21
C PRO A 723 33.82 -4.86 31.15
N ASP A 724 34.28 -6.07 31.50
CA ASP A 724 35.02 -6.98 30.60
C ASP A 724 34.09 -7.96 29.86
N GLY A 725 32.76 -7.81 30.00
CA GLY A 725 31.78 -8.68 29.36
C GLY A 725 31.83 -8.54 27.84
N LYS A 726 31.93 -9.68 27.15
CA LYS A 726 31.98 -9.78 25.67
C LYS A 726 30.81 -10.60 25.15
N ALA A 727 30.19 -10.09 24.09
CA ALA A 727 28.97 -10.67 23.53
C ALA A 727 29.11 -11.05 22.06
N VAL A 728 28.55 -12.19 21.70
CA VAL A 728 28.25 -12.54 20.31
C VAL A 728 26.76 -12.33 20.08
N VAL A 729 26.40 -11.59 19.04
CA VAL A 729 25.02 -11.27 18.69
C VAL A 729 24.66 -11.97 17.39
N TRP A 730 23.56 -12.74 17.35
CA TRP A 730 23.02 -13.33 16.14
C TRP A 730 21.74 -12.62 15.75
N ALA A 731 21.73 -11.97 14.60
CA ALA A 731 20.55 -11.33 14.03
C ALA A 731 20.68 -11.31 12.51
N HIS A 732 19.60 -10.98 11.81
CA HIS A 732 19.62 -10.89 10.35
C HIS A 732 20.60 -9.81 9.84
N ASN A 733 21.09 -9.94 8.61
CA ASN A 733 21.95 -8.94 7.96
C ASN A 733 21.32 -7.53 7.98
N SER A 734 19.99 -7.44 7.82
CA SER A 734 19.23 -6.17 7.89
C SER A 734 19.35 -5.47 9.25
N HIS A 735 19.61 -6.22 10.32
CA HIS A 735 19.78 -5.70 11.67
C HIS A 735 21.24 -5.38 11.99
N ILE A 736 22.20 -6.17 11.50
CA ILE A 736 23.59 -6.10 11.95
C ILE A 736 24.53 -5.27 11.06
N GLY A 737 24.20 -5.03 9.79
CA GLY A 737 24.98 -4.10 8.95
C GLY A 737 24.85 -2.66 9.44
N ASP A 738 25.78 -1.76 9.11
CA ASP A 738 25.58 -0.34 9.42
C ASP A 738 24.56 0.29 8.45
N ALA A 739 23.30 0.45 8.90
CA ALA A 739 22.17 0.90 8.08
C ALA A 739 22.40 2.24 7.37
N ARG A 740 23.32 3.10 7.85
CA ARG A 740 23.65 4.37 7.18
C ARG A 740 24.17 4.17 5.75
N PHE A 741 24.64 2.97 5.44
CA PHE A 741 25.22 2.59 4.15
C PHE A 741 24.35 1.60 3.37
N THR A 742 23.07 1.50 3.73
CA THR A 742 22.03 0.75 3.01
C THR A 742 20.85 1.67 2.70
N ASP A 743 19.95 1.28 1.78
CA ASP A 743 18.76 2.10 1.50
C ASP A 743 17.86 2.27 2.74
N MET A 744 17.91 1.30 3.67
CA MET A 744 17.17 1.36 4.94
C MET A 744 17.50 2.65 5.70
N GLY A 745 18.78 2.93 5.96
CA GLY A 745 19.16 4.15 6.66
C GLY A 745 19.23 5.38 5.76
N ALA A 746 19.71 5.23 4.52
CA ALA A 746 19.92 6.36 3.62
C ALA A 746 18.60 6.94 3.06
N GLU A 747 17.60 6.10 2.80
CA GLU A 747 16.36 6.50 2.12
C GLU A 747 15.12 6.41 3.01
N ARG A 748 15.05 5.41 3.92
CA ARG A 748 13.87 5.18 4.77
C ARG A 748 14.00 5.76 6.18
N GLY A 749 15.19 6.26 6.54
CA GLY A 749 15.46 6.78 7.89
C GLY A 749 15.40 5.69 8.97
N GLU A 750 15.60 4.43 8.57
CA GLU A 750 15.63 3.28 9.46
C GLU A 750 17.00 3.17 10.14
N VAL A 751 17.02 2.88 11.44
CA VAL A 751 18.24 2.57 12.20
C VAL A 751 18.23 1.10 12.55
N ASN A 752 19.41 0.51 12.70
CA ASN A 752 19.53 -0.87 13.13
C ASN A 752 20.57 -1.07 14.25
N ILE A 753 20.53 -2.23 14.90
CA ILE A 753 21.44 -2.55 16.01
C ILE A 753 22.92 -2.49 15.59
N GLY A 754 23.25 -2.86 14.35
CA GLY A 754 24.58 -2.76 13.77
C GLY A 754 25.13 -1.34 13.78
N GLN A 755 24.36 -0.40 13.21
CA GLN A 755 24.67 1.03 13.25
C GLN A 755 24.81 1.53 14.70
N LEU A 756 23.84 1.22 15.57
CA LEU A 756 23.84 1.71 16.95
C LEU A 756 25.05 1.20 17.75
N CYS A 757 25.42 -0.08 17.55
CA CYS A 757 26.64 -0.65 18.13
C CYS A 757 27.89 0.06 17.60
N ARG A 758 27.98 0.28 16.29
CA ARG A 758 29.12 1.01 15.70
C ARG A 758 29.26 2.42 16.27
N GLN A 759 28.15 3.13 16.45
CA GLN A 759 28.14 4.49 16.99
C GLN A 759 28.52 4.52 18.49
N ALA A 760 28.08 3.52 19.26
CA ALA A 760 28.33 3.48 20.70
C ALA A 760 29.71 2.95 21.09
N TYR A 761 30.23 1.97 20.35
CA TYR A 761 31.44 1.23 20.71
C TYR A 761 32.59 1.39 19.70
N GLY A 762 32.37 2.05 18.56
CA GLY A 762 33.42 2.33 17.58
C GLY A 762 34.11 1.07 17.05
N SER A 763 35.41 0.95 17.29
CA SER A 763 36.24 -0.18 16.86
C SER A 763 36.13 -1.41 17.76
N GLU A 764 35.45 -1.33 18.90
CA GLU A 764 35.20 -2.49 19.78
C GLU A 764 34.03 -3.37 19.29
N VAL A 765 33.50 -3.09 18.11
CA VAL A 765 32.45 -3.87 17.45
C VAL A 765 32.99 -4.46 16.15
N ALA A 766 32.68 -5.74 15.91
CA ALA A 766 32.83 -6.38 14.60
C ALA A 766 31.45 -6.70 14.01
N LEU A 767 31.18 -6.23 12.80
CA LEU A 767 29.95 -6.53 12.03
C LEU A 767 30.30 -7.52 10.91
N ILE A 768 29.76 -8.73 10.95
CA ILE A 768 30.10 -9.81 10.01
C ILE A 768 28.84 -10.27 9.28
N GLY A 769 28.70 -9.88 8.01
CA GLY A 769 27.58 -10.28 7.15
C GLY A 769 27.79 -11.65 6.51
N PHE A 770 26.71 -12.28 6.06
CA PHE A 770 26.74 -13.58 5.37
C PHE A 770 25.98 -13.48 4.05
N GLY A 771 26.35 -14.27 3.04
CA GLY A 771 25.65 -14.26 1.75
C GLY A 771 25.64 -15.62 1.05
N THR A 772 24.68 -15.78 0.12
CA THR A 772 24.58 -16.96 -0.75
C THR A 772 24.12 -16.64 -2.16
N HIS A 773 24.57 -17.43 -3.14
CA HIS A 773 24.14 -17.30 -4.53
C HIS A 773 22.82 -18.03 -4.78
N SER A 774 22.70 -19.29 -4.35
CA SER A 774 21.57 -20.16 -4.65
C SER A 774 21.39 -21.28 -3.62
N GLY A 775 20.35 -22.09 -3.75
CA GLY A 775 20.14 -23.26 -2.90
C GLY A 775 18.70 -23.40 -2.44
N THR A 776 18.50 -23.80 -1.19
CA THR A 776 17.18 -23.87 -0.55
C THR A 776 17.14 -23.12 0.78
N VAL A 777 15.95 -22.67 1.16
CA VAL A 777 15.69 -21.92 2.40
C VAL A 777 14.34 -22.36 2.99
N ALA A 778 14.27 -22.45 4.32
CA ALA A 778 12.99 -22.64 5.03
C ALA A 778 12.31 -21.28 5.22
N ALA A 779 11.19 -21.05 4.54
CA ALA A 779 10.44 -19.78 4.60
C ALA A 779 8.97 -20.02 4.29
N ALA A 780 8.10 -19.10 4.70
CA ALA A 780 6.69 -19.12 4.34
C ALA A 780 6.40 -18.24 3.10
N SER A 781 5.23 -18.43 2.49
CA SER A 781 4.73 -17.56 1.40
C SER A 781 4.04 -16.30 1.92
N GLU A 782 3.38 -16.42 3.06
CA GLU A 782 2.58 -15.38 3.70
C GLU A 782 2.81 -15.45 5.22
N TRP A 783 2.42 -14.38 5.90
CA TRP A 783 2.48 -14.34 7.36
C TRP A 783 1.63 -15.46 7.98
N ASP A 784 2.14 -16.10 9.04
CA ASP A 784 1.51 -17.25 9.71
C ASP A 784 1.23 -18.48 8.82
N ALA A 785 1.63 -18.45 7.55
CA ALA A 785 1.50 -19.60 6.67
C ALA A 785 2.48 -20.72 7.08
N PRO A 786 2.19 -21.98 6.73
CA PRO A 786 3.10 -23.09 7.00
C PRO A 786 4.49 -22.83 6.40
N MET A 787 5.51 -23.33 7.11
CA MET A 787 6.88 -23.36 6.58
C MET A 787 6.94 -24.19 5.29
N GLU A 788 7.62 -23.66 4.29
CA GLU A 788 7.93 -24.35 3.05
C GLU A 788 9.45 -24.41 2.86
N ILE A 789 9.94 -25.45 2.18
CA ILE A 789 11.31 -25.46 1.66
C ILE A 789 11.25 -24.85 0.27
N LYS A 790 11.86 -23.69 0.10
CA LYS A 790 11.83 -22.90 -1.13
C LYS A 790 13.19 -22.85 -1.80
N THR A 791 13.20 -22.82 -3.13
CA THR A 791 14.43 -22.66 -3.92
C THR A 791 14.83 -21.19 -3.96
N VAL A 792 16.04 -20.88 -3.51
CA VAL A 792 16.62 -19.53 -3.63
C VAL A 792 17.04 -19.32 -5.08
N ARG A 793 16.55 -18.24 -5.70
CA ARG A 793 16.93 -17.90 -7.08
C ARG A 793 18.43 -17.61 -7.17
N PRO A 794 19.09 -17.92 -8.30
CA PRO A 794 20.45 -17.46 -8.55
C PRO A 794 20.59 -15.95 -8.34
N SER A 795 21.71 -15.51 -7.76
CA SER A 795 21.93 -14.08 -7.52
C SER A 795 21.97 -13.27 -8.81
N ARG A 796 21.62 -11.99 -8.70
CA ARG A 796 21.49 -11.11 -9.85
C ARG A 796 22.85 -10.57 -10.32
N PRO A 797 23.08 -10.37 -11.63
CA PRO A 797 24.35 -9.86 -12.16
C PRO A 797 24.81 -8.50 -11.60
N ASP A 798 23.89 -7.69 -11.07
CA ASP A 798 24.11 -6.37 -10.48
C ASP A 798 24.32 -6.39 -8.95
N SER A 799 24.43 -7.58 -8.33
CA SER A 799 24.52 -7.75 -6.88
C SER A 799 25.92 -8.15 -6.37
N TYR A 800 26.19 -7.95 -5.07
CA TYR A 800 27.43 -8.42 -4.45
C TYR A 800 27.55 -9.94 -4.46
N GLU A 801 26.44 -10.65 -4.28
CA GLU A 801 26.38 -12.11 -4.33
C GLU A 801 26.84 -12.64 -5.68
N TRP A 802 26.52 -11.94 -6.78
CA TRP A 802 27.04 -12.31 -8.09
C TRP A 802 28.55 -12.12 -8.21
N LEU A 803 29.10 -11.01 -7.70
CA LEU A 803 30.55 -10.82 -7.66
C LEU A 803 31.24 -11.95 -6.88
N CYS A 804 30.66 -12.37 -5.75
CA CYS A 804 31.15 -13.48 -4.94
C CYS A 804 31.08 -14.82 -5.69
N HIS A 805 29.94 -15.11 -6.34
CA HIS A 805 29.74 -16.31 -7.15
C HIS A 805 30.77 -16.44 -8.29
N GLN A 806 31.09 -15.33 -8.97
CA GLN A 806 32.07 -15.30 -10.06
C GLN A 806 33.51 -15.67 -9.62
N LEU A 807 33.80 -15.69 -8.32
CA LEU A 807 35.10 -16.14 -7.82
C LEU A 807 35.28 -17.65 -7.92
N GLY A 808 34.18 -18.42 -7.97
CA GLY A 808 34.21 -19.88 -8.13
C GLY A 808 34.63 -20.65 -6.86
N HIS A 809 34.59 -20.00 -5.69
CA HIS A 809 34.85 -20.64 -4.41
C HIS A 809 33.54 -21.09 -3.76
N GLU A 810 33.50 -22.32 -3.24
CA GLU A 810 32.34 -22.85 -2.51
C GLU A 810 32.04 -22.03 -1.25
N ARG A 811 33.07 -21.62 -0.52
CA ARG A 811 32.99 -20.84 0.72
C ARG A 811 34.24 -19.99 0.90
N PHE A 812 34.10 -18.77 1.40
CA PHE A 812 35.24 -17.92 1.75
C PHE A 812 34.89 -16.84 2.79
N LEU A 813 35.93 -16.27 3.40
CA LEU A 813 35.89 -15.05 4.19
C LEU A 813 36.47 -13.90 3.37
N LEU A 814 35.75 -12.79 3.32
CA LEU A 814 36.27 -11.52 2.83
C LEU A 814 36.42 -10.55 4.01
N ASP A 815 37.66 -10.20 4.38
CA ASP A 815 37.94 -9.20 5.41
C ASP A 815 37.84 -7.80 4.78
N LEU A 816 36.88 -7.00 5.25
CA LEU A 816 36.56 -5.67 4.72
C LEU A 816 37.17 -4.54 5.55
N ARG A 817 37.85 -4.86 6.66
CA ARG A 817 38.53 -3.88 7.51
C ARG A 817 39.69 -3.22 6.77
N ARG A 818 40.12 -2.06 7.28
CA ARG A 818 41.18 -1.22 6.70
C ARG A 818 42.45 -2.06 6.46
N GLY A 819 42.74 -2.37 5.20
CA GLY A 819 43.79 -3.30 4.77
C GLY A 819 43.62 -3.78 3.32
N LEU A 820 42.40 -3.73 2.78
CA LEU A 820 42.16 -3.88 1.35
C LEU A 820 42.91 -2.80 0.56
N GLU A 821 43.49 -3.18 -0.58
CA GLU A 821 44.12 -2.25 -1.51
C GLU A 821 43.12 -1.14 -1.86
N SER A 822 43.59 0.11 -1.83
CA SER A 822 42.75 1.30 -1.90
C SER A 822 41.77 1.30 -3.07
N SER A 823 42.17 0.76 -4.23
CA SER A 823 41.32 0.69 -5.40
C SER A 823 40.22 -0.39 -5.28
N LEU A 824 40.52 -1.56 -4.70
CA LEU A 824 39.52 -2.60 -4.45
C LEU A 824 38.46 -2.12 -3.45
N ARG A 825 38.88 -1.47 -2.35
CA ARG A 825 37.92 -0.94 -1.38
C ARG A 825 37.01 0.12 -2.01
N SER A 826 37.57 1.04 -2.78
CA SER A 826 36.77 2.06 -3.50
C SER A 826 35.80 1.42 -4.51
N ALA A 827 36.19 0.33 -5.17
CA ALA A 827 35.32 -0.39 -6.11
C ALA A 827 34.18 -1.12 -5.40
N LEU A 828 34.44 -1.73 -4.23
CA LEU A 828 33.43 -2.41 -3.40
C LEU A 828 32.52 -1.44 -2.65
N ALA A 829 32.96 -0.20 -2.39
CA ALA A 829 32.15 0.82 -1.72
C ALA A 829 31.08 1.44 -2.64
N GLN A 830 31.11 1.15 -3.94
CA GLN A 830 30.06 1.58 -4.84
C GLN A 830 28.75 0.85 -4.52
N PRO A 831 27.61 1.54 -4.33
CA PRO A 831 26.35 0.90 -4.02
C PRO A 831 25.97 -0.18 -5.05
N ARG A 832 25.65 -1.39 -4.56
CA ARG A 832 25.15 -2.52 -5.35
C ARG A 832 24.04 -3.21 -4.58
N LEU A 833 23.27 -4.04 -5.27
CA LEU A 833 22.25 -4.83 -4.61
C LEU A 833 22.86 -5.87 -3.67
N GLU A 834 22.26 -6.04 -2.51
CA GLU A 834 22.49 -7.11 -1.55
C GLU A 834 21.16 -7.77 -1.19
N ARG A 835 21.17 -9.08 -1.00
CA ARG A 835 20.03 -9.93 -0.74
C ARG A 835 19.74 -10.07 0.76
N TYR A 836 18.46 -9.96 1.11
CA TYR A 836 17.92 -10.11 2.46
C TYR A 836 16.63 -10.95 2.40
N ILE A 837 16.69 -12.23 2.78
CA ILE A 837 15.57 -13.19 2.67
C ILE A 837 15.05 -13.62 4.03
N GLY A 838 13.74 -13.64 4.19
CA GLY A 838 13.22 -13.72 5.53
C GLY A 838 12.65 -14.97 6.04
N VAL A 839 11.84 -14.75 7.07
CA VAL A 839 10.79 -15.69 7.46
C VAL A 839 9.76 -15.82 6.33
N ILE A 840 9.61 -14.78 5.49
CA ILE A 840 8.86 -14.80 4.23
C ILE A 840 9.84 -14.76 3.06
N TYR A 841 9.60 -15.60 2.05
CA TYR A 841 10.36 -15.55 0.81
C TYR A 841 9.44 -15.70 -0.41
N ARG A 842 9.47 -14.71 -1.30
CA ARG A 842 8.73 -14.70 -2.57
C ARG A 842 9.69 -14.62 -3.75
N PRO A 843 10.09 -15.77 -4.35
CA PRO A 843 10.98 -15.80 -5.51
C PRO A 843 10.51 -14.92 -6.67
N GLU A 844 9.20 -14.81 -6.85
CA GLU A 844 8.54 -14.08 -7.94
C GLU A 844 8.81 -12.57 -7.85
N THR A 845 8.91 -12.04 -6.63
CA THR A 845 9.13 -10.61 -6.37
C THR A 845 10.51 -10.30 -5.79
N GLU A 846 11.45 -11.24 -5.83
CA GLU A 846 12.72 -11.20 -5.08
C GLU A 846 13.49 -9.87 -5.23
N ARG A 847 13.60 -9.34 -6.45
CA ARG A 847 14.30 -8.06 -6.71
C ARG A 847 13.74 -6.91 -5.84
N TRP A 848 12.45 -6.91 -5.59
CA TRP A 848 11.76 -5.81 -4.92
C TRP A 848 11.61 -6.05 -3.42
N SER A 849 11.32 -7.29 -3.03
CA SER A 849 11.04 -7.63 -1.63
C SER A 849 12.28 -8.06 -0.85
N HIS A 850 13.34 -8.50 -1.53
CA HIS A 850 14.50 -9.16 -0.90
C HIS A 850 15.85 -8.63 -1.37
N TYR A 851 15.89 -7.49 -2.08
CA TYR A 851 17.15 -6.81 -2.41
C TYR A 851 17.08 -5.34 -2.03
N SER A 852 18.17 -4.83 -1.46
CA SER A 852 18.38 -3.40 -1.20
C SER A 852 19.77 -2.99 -1.70
N SER A 853 19.91 -1.75 -2.13
CA SER A 853 21.21 -1.16 -2.45
C SER A 853 22.00 -0.91 -1.15
N ALA A 854 23.27 -1.30 -1.16
CA ALA A 854 24.15 -1.19 -0.01
C ALA A 854 25.62 -0.98 -0.43
N SER A 855 26.43 -0.43 0.48
CA SER A 855 27.89 -0.43 0.39
C SER A 855 28.47 -1.54 1.29
N LEU A 856 28.93 -2.64 0.69
CA LEU A 856 29.43 -3.81 1.42
C LEU A 856 30.56 -3.50 2.42
N PRO A 857 31.65 -2.78 2.05
CA PRO A 857 32.75 -2.51 2.98
C PRO A 857 32.45 -1.40 4.00
N ASP A 858 31.34 -0.65 3.85
CA ASP A 858 30.97 0.40 4.79
C ASP A 858 29.94 -0.11 5.82
N GLN A 859 29.13 -1.10 5.46
CA GLN A 859 28.21 -1.74 6.39
C GLN A 859 28.86 -2.82 7.26
N TYR A 860 29.85 -3.58 6.75
CA TYR A 860 30.45 -4.72 7.44
C TYR A 860 31.97 -4.58 7.60
N ASP A 861 32.50 -5.22 8.64
CA ASP A 861 33.94 -5.48 8.82
C ASP A 861 34.38 -6.74 8.08
N ALA A 862 33.49 -7.70 7.86
CA ALA A 862 33.77 -8.89 7.07
C ALA A 862 32.50 -9.48 6.46
N PHE A 863 32.68 -10.28 5.42
CA PHE A 863 31.59 -10.97 4.73
C PHE A 863 31.93 -12.45 4.54
N VAL A 864 31.03 -13.34 4.98
CA VAL A 864 31.18 -14.79 4.86
C VAL A 864 30.30 -15.28 3.73
N TRP A 865 30.90 -16.01 2.80
CA TRP A 865 30.22 -16.48 1.60
C TRP A 865 30.00 -17.99 1.60
N PHE A 866 28.83 -18.41 1.13
CA PHE A 866 28.48 -19.79 0.77
C PHE A 866 27.84 -19.80 -0.62
N ASP A 867 28.42 -20.48 -1.60
CA ASP A 867 27.89 -20.42 -2.97
C ASP A 867 26.54 -21.16 -3.13
N GLN A 868 26.39 -22.27 -2.40
CA GLN A 868 25.16 -23.06 -2.33
C GLN A 868 24.78 -23.37 -0.89
N THR A 869 23.49 -23.25 -0.57
CA THR A 869 22.98 -23.42 0.80
C THR A 869 21.73 -24.31 0.88
N HIS A 870 21.41 -24.81 2.07
CA HIS A 870 20.29 -25.70 2.34
C HIS A 870 19.35 -25.16 3.42
N ALA A 871 18.07 -25.51 3.30
CA ALA A 871 17.07 -25.18 4.31
C ALA A 871 17.37 -25.85 5.66
N VAL A 872 17.08 -25.15 6.76
CA VAL A 872 17.15 -25.74 8.10
C VAL A 872 16.17 -26.91 8.26
N VAL A 873 16.49 -27.84 9.17
CA VAL A 873 15.61 -28.94 9.54
C VAL A 873 14.82 -28.55 10.82
N PRO A 874 13.51 -28.25 10.73
CA PRO A 874 12.72 -27.84 11.88
C PRO A 874 12.48 -29.01 12.85
N LEU A 875 12.33 -28.70 14.15
CA LEU A 875 11.95 -29.68 15.17
C LEU A 875 10.43 -29.67 15.39
N PRO A 876 9.76 -30.84 15.55
CA PRO A 876 8.30 -30.91 15.67
C PRO A 876 7.76 -30.09 16.85
N THR A 877 6.63 -29.40 16.66
CA THR A 877 5.86 -28.74 17.73
C THR A 877 4.38 -28.67 17.40
N GLN A 878 3.53 -28.57 18.42
CA GLN A 878 2.13 -28.16 18.24
C GLN A 878 2.07 -26.64 18.16
N VAL A 879 1.51 -26.11 17.07
CA VAL A 879 1.30 -24.67 16.89
C VAL A 879 0.14 -24.23 17.78
N THR A 880 0.38 -23.30 18.71
CA THR A 880 -0.69 -22.57 19.37
C THR A 880 -1.19 -21.49 18.42
N ALA A 881 -2.37 -21.69 17.82
CA ALA A 881 -3.04 -20.64 17.08
C ALA A 881 -3.52 -19.55 18.08
N GLY A 882 -3.13 -18.30 17.84
CA GLY A 882 -3.75 -17.14 18.49
C GLY A 882 -2.83 -16.17 19.24
N GLU A 883 -1.76 -15.69 18.61
CA GLU A 883 -1.15 -14.40 18.98
C GLU A 883 -0.82 -13.63 17.69
N ASP A 884 -1.68 -12.68 17.32
CA ASP A 884 -1.63 -11.91 16.06
C ASP A 884 -0.27 -11.21 15.77
N GLU A 885 0.28 -11.55 14.60
CA GLU A 885 1.15 -10.85 13.63
C GLU A 885 2.46 -10.10 14.06
N THR A 886 3.53 -10.27 13.24
CA THR A 886 4.68 -9.34 13.13
C THR A 886 4.87 -8.81 11.70
N TYR A 887 3.81 -8.18 11.16
CA TYR A 887 3.86 -7.26 10.00
C TYR A 887 4.75 -6.03 10.28
N PRO A 888 5.39 -5.35 9.29
CA PRO A 888 5.38 -5.58 7.83
C PRO A 888 6.54 -6.41 7.26
N PHE A 889 7.62 -6.61 8.00
CA PHE A 889 8.89 -7.00 7.40
C PHE A 889 9.14 -8.48 7.61
N GLY A 890 8.57 -9.30 6.72
CA GLY A 890 9.02 -10.67 6.47
C GLY A 890 10.39 -10.70 5.78
N LEU A 891 11.31 -9.88 6.29
CA LEU A 891 12.69 -9.73 5.85
C LEU A 891 13.50 -10.94 6.14
#